data_AF-A0NKC6-F1
#
_entry.id   AF-A0NKC6-F1
#
_cell.length_a   1.000
_cell.length_b   1.000
_cell.length_c   1.000
_cell.angle_alpha   90.00
_cell.angle_beta   90.00
_cell.angle_gamma   90.00
#
_symmetry.space_group_name_H-M   'P 1'
#
loop_
_entity.id
_entity.type
_entity.pdbx_description
1 polymer ?
#
loop_
_entity_poly.entity_id
_entity_poly.type
_entity_poly.pdbx_seq_one_letter_code
_entity_poly.pdbx_strand_id
1 'polypeptide(L)'
;MFLKKGKKKLYKSGKNWVAALLLSAAVLSFYSASLNQQTASAATSSQTKAVSYDKIANKQTVNYSAYVNENNRNDGLYSAPALTDVASMTSTGSAKSLNGHLVTVSEIDTTKRASTGVSYQYAKITDNNKSYWVDLRALNDSAQITSTQTVNFQAYINGDTRNDGLYSAPALTTSSSLTPLAYSKSLNKKLVTVSEIDTTKRASNGLSYQYAKITYNGKTYWVDTRAVFDSITSKQTNLNYYATINETTRNDGLYSAPALTSVASMASTGSVKTFDQDSVEVLEIDTTFRNSNDQKYQYAKVTNGTNTYWVDARALNASSFAKITSSKTEDYSAYINEASRNDSIYNNGPALTSPTTLTASALAKTVNGDQVEVIASDTTTRSNGSQYTYLEVKDGSNTYWIDSRAVTAYNFDSITDQQTVSETATINEGSRSDGLYNAPALTSPTSLTSTGSAKDLDGQTVTILEIDTTKRASNGNTYQYAKINFYGNTYWVDVRALDNSTYSGAIMVNFEDEHGNQLASSIEYTGKIGSTYQPEPKAITGYSVDLAKTGSTNLTYSSTTQTITYIYEKSTATTTDLLSGQGQGTSNDSWTVGTDVQPGWYKITPIGLGTDDNIVLNVEGSDSSDLPLANDISGAWFGNNSSAGEISSYQAYLTAGQVIEMQDNNDAITDQGLHLEALLTRPATSLIDPESPIPSSFQDLGAGIYEVGVDIRPGDYQVADIVGQGYLYTDDGTVGLNLGTGHGDISTGTITLTTGEFLTSTVDGISLEPEN
;
A
#
# COMPACT_ATOMS: atom_id res chain seq x y z
N MET A 1 -20.65 -6.31 40.68
CA MET A 1 -19.34 -6.71 41.23
C MET A 1 -18.62 -5.45 41.68
N PHE A 2 -18.34 -5.33 42.98
CA PHE A 2 -17.65 -4.22 43.67
C PHE A 2 -16.18 -4.11 43.19
N LEU A 3 -15.45 -2.99 43.18
CA LEU A 3 -15.21 -2.03 44.27
C LEU A 3 -14.86 -0.60 43.77
N LYS A 4 -15.25 0.37 44.60
CA LYS A 4 -14.98 1.82 44.54
C LYS A 4 -13.87 2.20 45.53
N LYS A 5 -13.09 3.24 45.14
CA LYS A 5 -12.43 4.32 45.91
C LYS A 5 -12.22 4.17 47.44
N GLY A 6 -11.01 4.55 47.89
CA GLY A 6 -10.76 5.02 49.25
C GLY A 6 -9.59 6.00 49.36
N LYS A 7 -9.88 7.29 49.59
CA LYS A 7 -8.95 8.32 50.08
C LYS A 7 -8.70 8.12 51.59
N LYS A 8 -7.53 8.48 52.12
CA LYS A 8 -7.40 8.89 53.54
C LYS A 8 -6.47 10.09 53.74
N LYS A 9 -6.97 11.04 54.54
CA LYS A 9 -6.34 12.24 55.09
C LYS A 9 -5.58 11.92 56.40
N LEU A 10 -4.66 12.82 56.73
CA LEU A 10 -3.93 13.03 58.00
C LEU A 10 -4.81 13.05 59.27
N TYR A 11 -4.23 12.67 60.42
CA TYR A 11 -4.34 13.39 61.70
C TYR A 11 -3.18 13.07 62.70
N LYS A 12 -2.89 14.07 63.54
CA LYS A 12 -1.84 14.23 64.58
C LYS A 12 -1.85 13.22 65.74
N SER A 13 -0.70 13.12 66.44
CA SER A 13 -0.62 13.14 67.91
C SER A 13 0.78 13.56 68.37
N GLY A 14 0.89 14.32 69.46
CA GLY A 14 2.15 14.71 70.08
C GLY A 14 2.13 14.49 71.60
N LYS A 15 3.31 14.49 72.23
CA LYS A 15 3.61 15.02 73.59
C LYS A 15 5.07 14.70 73.97
N ASN A 16 5.71 15.71 74.55
CA ASN A 16 7.06 15.69 75.16
C ASN A 16 7.15 14.71 76.34
N TRP A 17 8.38 14.45 76.82
CA TRP A 17 8.85 14.71 78.20
C TRP A 17 10.39 14.76 78.22
N VAL A 18 10.92 15.54 79.17
CA VAL A 18 12.30 16.02 79.33
C VAL A 18 13.08 15.08 80.26
N ALA A 19 14.37 14.89 80.02
CA ALA A 19 15.34 14.58 81.09
C ALA A 19 16.70 15.22 80.76
N ALA A 20 17.13 16.11 81.64
CA ALA A 20 18.42 16.79 81.62
C ALA A 20 19.46 15.98 82.42
N LEU A 21 20.73 16.06 82.02
CA LEU A 21 21.84 16.02 82.98
C LEU A 21 23.05 16.79 82.41
N LEU A 22 23.35 17.92 83.06
CA LEU A 22 24.58 18.70 82.92
C LEU A 22 25.69 18.04 83.76
N LEU A 23 26.92 18.02 83.24
CA LEU A 23 28.12 18.22 84.06
C LEU A 23 29.32 18.65 83.19
N SER A 24 30.26 19.32 83.84
CA SER A 24 31.02 20.49 83.40
C SER A 24 32.50 20.24 83.07
N ALA A 25 33.07 21.28 82.48
CA ALA A 25 34.44 21.61 82.06
C ALA A 25 35.67 21.14 82.89
N ALA A 26 36.75 20.86 82.12
CA ALA A 26 38.13 21.39 82.18
C ALA A 26 39.31 20.61 82.84
N VAL A 27 40.45 20.73 82.10
CA VAL A 27 41.88 20.79 82.49
C VAL A 27 42.79 19.55 82.33
N LEU A 28 43.80 19.78 81.46
CA LEU A 28 45.17 19.25 81.29
C LEU A 28 45.71 18.22 82.32
N SER A 29 46.53 17.26 81.87
CA SER A 29 48.00 17.44 81.82
C SER A 29 48.84 16.13 81.69
N PHE A 30 49.99 16.30 81.03
CA PHE A 30 51.28 15.59 81.08
C PHE A 30 51.53 14.16 80.53
N TYR A 31 52.49 14.19 79.60
CA TYR A 31 53.43 13.18 79.10
C TYR A 31 54.11 12.28 80.15
N SER A 32 54.59 11.12 79.65
CA SER A 32 55.75 10.28 80.03
C SER A 32 55.33 8.88 80.48
N ALA A 33 56.09 7.81 80.29
CA ALA A 33 57.25 7.50 79.47
C ALA A 33 57.26 5.97 79.31
N SER A 34 57.93 5.52 78.26
CA SER A 34 58.32 4.13 78.02
C SER A 34 59.07 3.50 79.21
N LEU A 35 58.87 2.19 79.45
CA LEU A 35 59.81 1.11 79.08
C LEU A 35 59.76 -0.06 80.10
N ASN A 36 59.83 -1.29 79.54
CA ASN A 36 60.33 -2.55 80.11
C ASN A 36 59.50 -3.29 81.19
N GLN A 37 59.01 -4.50 80.86
CA GLN A 37 59.75 -5.75 81.10
C GLN A 37 58.98 -6.99 80.58
N GLN A 38 59.76 -7.87 79.95
CA GLN A 38 59.69 -9.34 79.94
C GLN A 38 58.36 -10.06 79.65
N THR A 39 58.38 -10.67 78.47
CA THR A 39 57.92 -12.03 78.13
C THR A 39 57.61 -12.98 79.30
N ALA A 40 56.37 -13.48 79.37
CA ALA A 40 56.06 -14.92 79.26
C ALA A 40 54.54 -15.17 79.30
N SER A 41 54.04 -15.81 78.24
CA SER A 41 52.86 -16.69 78.12
C SER A 41 51.65 -16.50 79.06
N ALA A 42 50.53 -16.03 78.49
CA ALA A 42 49.23 -16.70 78.61
C ALA A 42 48.30 -16.16 77.51
N ALA A 43 47.62 -17.07 76.83
CA ALA A 43 46.65 -16.76 75.79
C ALA A 43 45.50 -15.92 76.35
N THR A 44 45.26 -14.77 75.73
CA THR A 44 43.95 -14.10 75.73
C THR A 44 43.49 -13.93 74.30
N SER A 45 42.35 -14.54 74.01
CA SER A 45 41.55 -14.34 72.81
C SER A 45 41.23 -12.86 72.62
N SER A 46 41.97 -12.19 71.74
CA SER A 46 41.53 -10.93 71.14
C SER A 46 40.89 -11.26 69.79
N GLN A 47 39.56 -11.36 69.76
CA GLN A 47 38.84 -11.16 68.52
C GLN A 47 39.09 -9.73 68.06
N THR A 48 40.08 -9.52 67.19
CA THR A 48 40.19 -8.32 66.40
C THR A 48 39.01 -8.34 65.41
N LYS A 49 38.02 -7.49 65.67
CA LYS A 49 36.92 -7.24 64.75
C LYS A 49 37.55 -6.73 63.45
N ALA A 50 37.52 -7.54 62.38
CA ALA A 50 38.07 -7.15 61.09
C ALA A 50 37.41 -5.85 60.63
N VAL A 51 38.19 -4.79 60.44
CA VAL A 51 37.68 -3.54 59.88
C VAL A 51 37.34 -3.82 58.42
N SER A 52 36.06 -3.75 58.08
CA SER A 52 35.57 -3.98 56.72
C SER A 52 35.55 -2.65 55.98
N TYR A 53 36.43 -2.51 54.99
CA TYR A 53 36.50 -1.33 54.11
C TYR A 53 35.48 -1.42 52.97
N ASP A 54 35.03 -0.27 52.52
CA ASP A 54 34.17 -0.14 51.35
C ASP A 54 34.97 -0.53 50.10
N LYS A 55 34.38 -1.35 49.23
CA LYS A 55 35.02 -1.76 47.97
C LYS A 55 34.83 -0.67 46.93
N ILE A 56 35.89 -0.32 46.19
CA ILE A 56 35.77 0.49 44.98
C ILE A 56 35.19 -0.41 43.89
N ALA A 57 33.94 -0.13 43.49
CA ALA A 57 33.20 -0.88 42.49
C ALA A 57 33.49 -0.41 41.06
N ASN A 58 33.82 0.88 40.88
CA ASN A 58 34.15 1.47 39.59
C ASN A 58 35.07 2.68 39.76
N LYS A 59 35.95 2.91 38.78
CA LYS A 59 36.86 4.07 38.69
C LYS A 59 36.68 4.74 37.34
N GLN A 60 36.51 6.06 37.32
CA GLN A 60 36.34 6.83 36.10
C GLN A 60 37.33 7.99 36.07
N THR A 61 38.24 8.00 35.09
CA THR A 61 39.10 9.17 34.82
C THR A 61 38.30 10.26 34.12
N VAL A 62 38.38 11.48 34.64
CA VAL A 62 37.70 12.67 34.10
C VAL A 62 38.67 13.86 34.10
N ASN A 63 38.36 14.94 33.39
CA ASN A 63 39.14 16.17 33.47
C ASN A 63 38.26 17.38 33.18
N TYR A 64 37.68 17.97 34.22
CA TYR A 64 36.86 19.17 34.10
C TYR A 64 36.93 20.02 35.37
N SER A 65 36.58 21.29 35.27
CA SER A 65 36.52 22.19 36.43
C SER A 65 35.11 22.19 37.05
N ALA A 66 35.02 22.25 38.37
CA ALA A 66 33.77 22.30 39.12
C ALA A 66 33.88 23.25 40.31
N TYR A 67 32.76 23.78 40.79
CA TYR A 67 32.70 24.55 42.03
C TYR A 67 32.30 23.64 43.19
N VAL A 68 33.03 23.72 44.30
CA VAL A 68 32.59 23.08 45.56
C VAL A 68 31.41 23.88 46.13
N ASN A 69 30.31 23.21 46.46
CA ASN A 69 29.06 23.80 46.95
C ASN A 69 28.53 23.04 48.18
N GLU A 70 28.87 23.56 49.34
CA GLU A 70 28.53 23.04 50.67
C GLU A 70 27.41 23.86 51.35
N ASN A 71 26.66 24.67 50.60
CA ASN A 71 25.66 25.56 51.19
C ASN A 71 24.53 24.83 51.92
N ASN A 72 24.21 23.60 51.49
CA ASN A 72 23.19 22.73 52.11
C ASN A 72 23.75 21.33 52.44
N ARG A 73 25.08 21.20 52.53
CA ARG A 73 25.80 19.95 52.76
C ARG A 73 26.89 20.17 53.81
N ASN A 74 27.39 19.08 54.38
CA ASN A 74 28.53 19.10 55.29
C ASN A 74 29.36 17.84 55.04
N ASP A 75 30.02 17.82 53.90
CA ASP A 75 30.86 16.70 53.46
C ASP A 75 32.29 16.82 54.01
N GLY A 76 32.95 15.68 54.14
CA GLY A 76 34.37 15.59 54.51
C GLY A 76 35.27 15.63 53.29
N LEU A 77 36.49 16.14 53.48
CA LEU A 77 37.62 15.93 52.57
C LEU A 77 38.40 14.70 53.04
N TYR A 78 38.85 13.87 52.12
CA TYR A 78 39.54 12.61 52.42
C TYR A 78 40.81 12.45 51.55
N SER A 79 41.75 11.60 51.98
CA SER A 79 42.96 11.28 51.21
C SER A 79 42.73 10.24 50.10
N ALA A 80 41.67 9.43 50.24
CA ALA A 80 41.15 8.44 49.28
C ALA A 80 39.61 8.49 49.34
N PRO A 81 38.84 7.83 48.44
CA PRO A 81 37.39 7.74 48.58
C PRO A 81 37.01 7.28 49.99
N ALA A 82 36.02 7.90 50.63
CA ALA A 82 35.78 7.69 52.05
C ALA A 82 35.54 6.21 52.38
N LEU A 83 36.08 5.75 53.53
CA LEU A 83 35.96 4.37 54.04
C LEU A 83 36.61 3.26 53.20
N THR A 84 37.47 3.58 52.21
CA THR A 84 38.10 2.57 51.35
C THR A 84 39.45 2.05 51.86
N ASP A 85 40.08 2.78 52.78
CA ASP A 85 41.33 2.40 53.45
C ASP A 85 41.41 3.00 54.86
N VAL A 86 42.48 2.67 55.61
CA VAL A 86 42.69 3.17 56.98
C VAL A 86 42.79 4.71 57.05
N ALA A 87 43.34 5.35 56.01
CA ALA A 87 43.57 6.79 55.98
C ALA A 87 42.30 7.60 55.66
N SER A 88 41.35 6.99 54.96
CA SER A 88 40.06 7.58 54.57
C SER A 88 38.90 7.25 55.53
N MET A 89 39.18 6.56 56.65
CA MET A 89 38.21 6.33 57.73
C MET A 89 37.82 7.62 58.47
N THR A 90 38.68 8.62 58.44
CA THR A 90 38.47 9.95 59.03
C THR A 90 38.72 11.01 57.97
N SER A 91 37.88 12.04 57.93
CA SER A 91 38.09 13.18 57.04
C SER A 91 39.37 13.94 57.42
N THR A 92 40.18 14.31 56.43
CA THR A 92 41.34 15.20 56.57
C THR A 92 40.94 16.67 56.74
N GLY A 93 39.68 17.00 56.49
CA GLY A 93 39.10 18.34 56.70
C GLY A 93 37.61 18.37 56.34
N SER A 94 36.98 19.54 56.45
CA SER A 94 35.59 19.74 55.97
C SER A 94 35.61 20.36 54.58
N ALA A 95 34.79 19.84 53.67
CA ALA A 95 34.64 20.40 52.32
C ALA A 95 34.15 21.86 52.35
N LYS A 96 33.52 22.28 53.45
CA LYS A 96 33.07 23.66 53.66
C LYS A 96 34.20 24.69 53.62
N SER A 97 35.45 24.29 53.91
CA SER A 97 36.62 25.17 53.76
C SER A 97 36.95 25.49 52.31
N LEU A 98 36.41 24.72 51.35
CA LEU A 98 36.58 24.93 49.91
C LEU A 98 35.29 25.48 49.27
N ASN A 99 34.26 25.83 50.05
CA ASN A 99 32.97 26.27 49.50
C ASN A 99 33.14 27.49 48.57
N GLY A 100 32.69 27.36 47.32
CA GLY A 100 32.84 28.36 46.26
C GLY A 100 34.18 28.34 45.51
N HIS A 101 35.14 27.49 45.89
CA HIS A 101 36.40 27.32 45.16
C HIS A 101 36.14 26.61 43.83
N LEU A 102 36.83 27.05 42.77
CA LEU A 102 36.90 26.36 41.49
C LEU A 102 38.02 25.32 41.55
N VAL A 103 37.68 24.05 41.38
CA VAL A 103 38.59 22.91 41.51
C VAL A 103 38.63 22.10 40.21
N THR A 104 39.74 21.42 39.95
CA THR A 104 39.83 20.45 38.86
C THR A 104 39.43 19.06 39.35
N VAL A 105 38.47 18.43 38.69
CA VAL A 105 38.05 17.04 38.93
C VAL A 105 38.81 16.13 37.98
N SER A 106 39.55 15.17 38.54
CA SER A 106 40.45 14.29 37.79
C SER A 106 40.03 12.81 37.77
N GLU A 107 39.22 12.39 38.75
CA GLU A 107 38.78 11.01 38.91
C GLU A 107 37.44 10.99 39.67
N ILE A 108 36.57 10.03 39.35
CA ILE A 108 35.33 9.74 40.08
C ILE A 108 35.31 8.24 40.38
N ASP A 109 35.28 7.90 41.68
CA ASP A 109 35.22 6.52 42.15
C ASP A 109 33.85 6.22 42.75
N THR A 110 33.28 5.09 42.36
CA THR A 110 32.08 4.55 43.00
C THR A 110 32.49 3.51 44.02
N THR A 111 32.17 3.76 45.28
CA THR A 111 32.39 2.86 46.42
C THR A 111 31.10 2.14 46.77
N LYS A 112 31.19 0.92 47.31
CA LYS A 112 30.04 0.16 47.81
C LYS A 112 30.20 -0.10 49.30
N ARG A 113 29.25 0.42 50.08
CA ARG A 113 29.32 0.40 51.54
C ARG A 113 29.26 -1.01 52.08
N ALA A 114 30.29 -1.45 52.81
CA ALA A 114 30.41 -2.83 53.27
C ALA A 114 29.26 -3.22 54.23
N SER A 115 28.75 -2.27 55.01
CA SER A 115 27.68 -2.50 56.00
C SER A 115 26.25 -2.49 55.46
N THR A 116 26.01 -1.83 54.32
CA THR A 116 24.63 -1.60 53.81
C THR A 116 24.46 -1.96 52.34
N GLY A 117 25.55 -2.21 51.62
CA GLY A 117 25.55 -2.44 50.18
C GLY A 117 25.26 -1.21 49.31
N VAL A 118 25.02 -0.03 49.91
CA VAL A 118 24.69 1.22 49.21
C VAL A 118 25.94 1.79 48.52
N SER A 119 25.79 2.25 47.27
CA SER A 119 26.88 2.86 46.53
C SER A 119 26.97 4.38 46.76
N TYR A 120 28.19 4.90 46.83
CA TYR A 120 28.49 6.34 46.94
C TYR A 120 29.55 6.72 45.92
N GLN A 121 29.47 7.93 45.37
CA GLN A 121 30.46 8.45 44.44
C GLN A 121 31.30 9.53 45.09
N TYR A 122 32.62 9.41 44.95
CA TYR A 122 33.59 10.39 45.42
C TYR A 122 34.39 10.90 44.25
N ALA A 123 34.67 12.20 44.24
CA ALA A 123 35.45 12.87 43.22
C ALA A 123 36.81 13.26 43.77
N LYS A 124 37.87 12.98 43.01
CA LYS A 124 39.21 13.49 43.26
C LYS A 124 39.34 14.89 42.70
N ILE A 125 39.34 15.87 43.60
CA ILE A 125 39.44 17.29 43.30
C ILE A 125 40.85 17.80 43.59
N THR A 126 41.30 18.77 42.80
CA THR A 126 42.55 19.50 43.04
C THR A 126 42.25 20.99 43.18
N ASP A 127 42.61 21.56 44.33
CA ASP A 127 42.56 22.99 44.63
C ASP A 127 43.97 23.46 45.01
N ASN A 128 44.51 24.47 44.31
CA ASN A 128 45.84 25.05 44.58
C ASN A 128 46.95 24.00 44.79
N ASN A 129 47.07 23.04 43.86
CA ASN A 129 48.02 21.90 43.89
C ASN A 129 47.85 20.90 45.05
N LYS A 130 46.77 20.99 45.83
CA LYS A 130 46.40 19.99 46.84
C LYS A 130 45.22 19.16 46.35
N SER A 131 45.33 17.84 46.48
CA SER A 131 44.26 16.92 46.07
C SER A 131 43.49 16.36 47.26
N TYR A 132 42.18 16.29 47.12
CA TYR A 132 41.26 15.73 48.10
C TYR A 132 40.22 14.83 47.41
N TRP A 133 39.65 13.90 48.15
CA TRP A 133 38.43 13.21 47.77
C TRP A 133 37.25 13.79 48.53
N VAL A 134 36.17 14.09 47.82
CA VAL A 134 34.92 14.63 48.38
C VAL A 134 33.73 13.90 47.78
N ASP A 135 32.60 13.86 48.47
CA ASP A 135 31.36 13.33 47.90
C ASP A 135 31.05 14.09 46.59
N LEU A 136 30.78 13.36 45.50
CA LEU A 136 30.55 13.98 44.19
C LEU A 136 29.40 15.01 44.21
N ARG A 137 28.43 14.84 45.11
CA ARG A 137 27.28 15.76 45.26
C ARG A 137 27.65 17.10 45.90
N ALA A 138 28.86 17.23 46.43
CA ALA A 138 29.43 18.51 46.87
C ALA A 138 29.89 19.38 45.70
N LEU A 139 29.84 18.88 44.47
CA LEU A 139 30.33 19.59 43.29
C LEU A 139 29.18 20.07 42.40
N ASN A 140 29.16 21.36 42.12
CA ASN A 140 28.40 21.94 41.02
C ASN A 140 29.28 22.03 39.78
N ASP A 141 28.73 21.76 38.60
CA ASP A 141 29.43 21.99 37.34
C ASP A 141 29.86 23.46 37.20
N SER A 142 30.89 23.72 36.39
CA SER A 142 31.33 25.07 36.05
C SER A 142 31.07 25.38 34.57
N ALA A 143 31.04 26.66 34.24
CA ALA A 143 30.88 27.10 32.87
C ALA A 143 31.85 28.24 32.53
N GLN A 144 32.32 28.25 31.29
CA GLN A 144 33.16 29.31 30.76
C GLN A 144 32.38 30.14 29.75
N ILE A 145 32.52 31.46 29.79
CA ILE A 145 31.96 32.34 28.75
C ILE A 145 32.84 32.19 27.51
N THR A 146 32.25 31.75 26.40
CA THR A 146 32.94 31.52 25.12
C THR A 146 32.70 32.62 24.11
N SER A 147 31.63 33.41 24.28
CA SER A 147 31.29 34.53 23.42
C SER A 147 30.39 35.50 24.16
N THR A 148 30.60 36.80 23.94
CA THR A 148 29.79 37.89 24.48
C THR A 148 29.32 38.75 23.31
N GLN A 149 28.01 39.02 23.28
CA GLN A 149 27.38 39.89 22.29
C GLN A 149 26.71 41.07 23.01
N THR A 150 27.19 42.29 22.75
CA THR A 150 26.51 43.51 23.20
C THR A 150 25.26 43.76 22.36
N VAL A 151 24.13 43.98 23.02
CA VAL A 151 22.83 44.22 22.38
C VAL A 151 22.13 45.39 23.06
N ASN A 152 21.08 45.92 22.46
CA ASN A 152 20.23 46.92 23.11
C ASN A 152 18.80 46.82 22.58
N PHE A 153 17.96 46.05 23.26
CA PHE A 153 16.55 45.91 22.91
C PHE A 153 15.70 45.72 24.16
N GLN A 154 14.39 45.91 24.02
CA GLN A 154 13.43 45.60 25.07
C GLN A 154 12.72 44.28 24.78
N ALA A 155 12.42 43.52 25.84
CA ALA A 155 11.73 42.24 25.74
C ALA A 155 10.77 42.03 26.91
N TYR A 156 9.71 41.26 26.70
CA TYR A 156 8.82 40.82 27.77
C TYR A 156 9.28 39.44 28.26
N ILE A 157 9.47 39.29 29.57
CA ILE A 157 9.89 37.99 30.13
C ILE A 157 8.74 36.98 30.02
N ASN A 158 9.02 35.84 29.40
CA ASN A 158 8.17 34.67 29.38
C ASN A 158 8.35 33.85 30.67
N GLY A 159 7.43 34.05 31.61
CA GLY A 159 7.30 33.24 32.83
C GLY A 159 6.09 32.31 32.84
N ASP A 160 5.32 32.24 31.74
CA ASP A 160 4.13 31.38 31.64
C ASP A 160 4.53 29.93 31.36
N THR A 161 5.44 29.74 30.40
CA THR A 161 5.91 28.41 30.00
C THR A 161 7.28 28.07 30.58
N ARG A 162 7.92 29.02 31.29
CA ARG A 162 9.27 28.89 31.82
C ARG A 162 9.38 29.40 33.25
N ASN A 163 10.34 28.85 33.99
CA ASN A 163 10.68 29.29 35.34
C ASN A 163 12.21 29.26 35.52
N ASP A 164 12.91 29.99 34.66
CA ASP A 164 14.37 30.02 34.63
C ASP A 164 14.95 30.78 35.82
N GLY A 165 16.15 30.42 36.25
CA GLY A 165 16.86 31.16 37.29
C GLY A 165 17.28 32.56 36.83
N LEU A 166 17.16 33.54 37.72
CA LEU A 166 17.72 34.88 37.59
C LEU A 166 19.02 34.94 38.40
N TYR A 167 20.17 35.11 37.75
CA TYR A 167 21.50 34.99 38.35
C TYR A 167 22.23 36.34 38.40
N SER A 168 23.26 36.46 39.25
CA SER A 168 24.15 37.63 39.32
C SER A 168 25.15 37.72 38.15
N ALA A 169 25.51 36.57 37.57
CA ALA A 169 26.33 36.38 36.37
C ALA A 169 25.71 35.22 35.56
N PRO A 170 26.11 34.95 34.30
CA PRO A 170 25.62 33.77 33.58
C PRO A 170 25.77 32.50 34.43
N ALA A 171 24.77 31.61 34.44
CA ALA A 171 24.72 30.54 35.44
C ALA A 171 25.98 29.66 35.41
N LEU A 172 26.51 29.35 36.59
CA LEU A 172 27.71 28.52 36.82
C LEU A 172 29.05 29.11 36.33
N THR A 173 29.10 30.39 35.95
CA THR A 173 30.36 31.04 35.52
C THR A 173 31.17 31.65 36.66
N THR A 174 30.51 31.93 37.78
CA THR A 174 31.13 32.45 39.00
C THR A 174 30.54 31.76 40.23
N SER A 175 31.25 31.79 41.36
CA SER A 175 30.75 31.26 42.63
C SER A 175 29.42 31.90 43.07
N SER A 176 29.19 33.17 42.74
CA SER A 176 27.92 33.89 43.04
C SER A 176 26.73 33.44 42.17
N SER A 177 26.99 32.75 41.06
CA SER A 177 25.99 32.31 40.07
C SER A 177 25.66 30.81 40.16
N LEU A 178 26.09 30.13 41.22
CA LEU A 178 25.80 28.71 41.45
C LEU A 178 24.33 28.47 41.81
N THR A 179 23.69 29.47 42.41
CA THR A 179 22.27 29.46 42.78
C THR A 179 21.60 30.71 42.25
N PRO A 180 20.36 30.62 41.75
CA PRO A 180 19.63 31.80 41.28
C PRO A 180 19.23 32.71 42.45
N LEU A 181 19.24 34.02 42.21
CA LEU A 181 18.76 35.07 43.12
C LEU A 181 17.22 35.10 43.20
N ALA A 182 16.56 34.75 42.10
CA ALA A 182 15.11 34.68 41.94
C ALA A 182 14.79 33.82 40.70
N TYR A 183 13.52 33.74 40.30
CA TYR A 183 13.11 33.01 39.10
C TYR A 183 12.34 33.92 38.13
N SER A 184 12.43 33.63 36.83
CA SER A 184 11.87 34.45 35.74
C SER A 184 10.36 34.66 35.87
N LYS A 185 9.63 33.72 36.51
CA LYS A 185 8.21 33.86 36.81
C LYS A 185 7.87 35.08 37.66
N SER A 186 8.80 35.55 38.50
CA SER A 186 8.62 36.80 39.27
C SER A 186 8.61 38.06 38.39
N LEU A 187 9.18 37.98 37.19
CA LEU A 187 9.21 39.04 36.19
C LEU A 187 8.28 38.73 35.01
N ASN A 188 7.38 37.74 35.11
CA ASN A 188 6.51 37.36 34.00
C ASN A 188 5.74 38.58 33.44
N LYS A 189 5.75 38.73 32.12
CA LYS A 189 5.15 39.86 31.38
C LYS A 189 5.70 41.23 31.74
N LYS A 190 6.83 41.32 32.43
CA LYS A 190 7.51 42.60 32.66
C LYS A 190 8.41 42.92 31.47
N LEU A 191 8.32 44.16 31.02
CA LEU A 191 9.21 44.73 30.01
C LEU A 191 10.58 44.98 30.65
N VAL A 192 11.62 44.41 30.08
CA VAL A 192 13.01 44.53 30.53
C VAL A 192 13.89 45.05 29.39
N THR A 193 14.99 45.72 29.73
CA THR A 193 16.03 46.06 28.77
C THR A 193 17.08 44.95 28.75
N VAL A 194 17.40 44.42 27.58
CA VAL A 194 18.48 43.45 27.36
C VAL A 194 19.68 44.17 26.79
N SER A 195 20.81 44.08 27.47
CA SER A 195 22.04 44.81 27.10
C SER A 195 23.18 43.91 26.62
N GLU A 196 23.10 42.61 26.89
CA GLU A 196 24.22 41.68 26.67
C GLU A 196 23.69 40.25 26.57
N ILE A 197 24.30 39.43 25.72
CA ILE A 197 24.07 37.99 25.65
C ILE A 197 25.41 37.27 25.70
N ASP A 198 25.55 36.38 26.68
CA ASP A 198 26.73 35.54 26.85
C ASP A 198 26.41 34.11 26.47
N THR A 199 27.25 33.52 25.62
CA THR A 199 27.29 32.08 25.40
C THR A 199 28.26 31.46 26.39
N THR A 200 27.78 30.50 27.17
CA THR A 200 28.56 29.74 28.15
C THR A 200 28.69 28.30 27.70
N LYS A 201 29.81 27.66 28.00
CA LYS A 201 30.06 26.23 27.75
C LYS A 201 30.33 25.50 29.05
N ARG A 202 29.57 24.43 29.32
CA ARG A 202 29.71 23.59 30.52
C ARG A 202 31.00 22.79 30.48
N ALA A 203 31.72 22.76 31.60
CA ALA A 203 32.99 22.03 31.69
C ALA A 203 32.78 20.51 31.69
N SER A 204 31.70 20.01 32.30
CA SER A 204 31.43 18.57 32.42
C SER A 204 31.08 17.86 31.11
N ASN A 205 30.30 18.50 30.22
CA ASN A 205 29.72 17.86 29.03
C ASN A 205 29.89 18.68 27.73
N GLY A 206 30.50 19.86 27.81
CA GLY A 206 30.74 20.71 26.64
C GLY A 206 29.50 21.35 26.01
N LEU A 207 28.30 21.23 26.61
CA LEU A 207 27.08 21.86 26.10
C LEU A 207 27.11 23.38 26.27
N SER A 208 26.58 24.08 25.26
CA SER A 208 26.51 25.55 25.27
C SER A 208 25.11 26.06 25.62
N TYR A 209 25.07 27.15 26.38
CA TYR A 209 23.84 27.83 26.81
C TYR A 209 24.01 29.34 26.66
N GLN A 210 22.94 30.04 26.29
CA GLN A 210 22.95 31.50 26.17
C GLN A 210 22.19 32.15 27.32
N TYR A 211 22.78 33.18 27.91
CA TYR A 211 22.17 33.98 28.97
C TYR A 211 22.09 35.44 28.56
N ALA A 212 20.92 36.04 28.74
CA ALA A 212 20.67 37.47 28.54
C ALA A 212 20.87 38.24 29.85
N LYS A 213 21.63 39.33 29.79
CA LYS A 213 21.71 40.33 30.85
C LYS A 213 20.52 41.29 30.72
N ILE A 214 19.60 41.17 31.65
CA ILE A 214 18.36 41.95 31.69
C ILE A 214 18.43 43.00 32.81
N THR A 215 17.84 44.17 32.56
CA THR A 215 17.67 45.22 33.58
C THR A 215 16.19 45.54 33.75
N TYR A 216 15.73 45.51 35.00
CA TYR A 216 14.36 45.84 35.40
C TYR A 216 14.39 46.66 36.70
N ASN A 217 13.76 47.85 36.69
CA ASN A 217 13.74 48.77 37.84
C ASN A 217 15.13 49.02 38.47
N GLY A 218 16.16 49.21 37.63
CA GLY A 218 17.54 49.48 38.07
C GLY A 218 18.30 48.27 38.63
N LYS A 219 17.69 47.07 38.66
CA LYS A 219 18.36 45.81 39.03
C LYS A 219 18.70 45.01 37.78
N THR A 220 19.88 44.38 37.79
CA THR A 220 20.37 43.55 36.69
C THR A 220 20.39 42.08 37.08
N TYR A 221 19.99 41.22 36.14
CA TYR A 221 20.00 39.76 36.26
C TYR A 221 20.49 39.12 34.98
N TRP A 222 20.98 37.89 35.09
CA TRP A 222 21.22 37.01 33.96
C TRP A 222 20.16 35.90 33.92
N VAL A 223 19.54 35.70 32.78
CA VAL A 223 18.48 34.70 32.58
C VAL A 223 18.71 33.95 31.27
N ASP A 224 18.24 32.70 31.17
CA ASP A 224 18.27 31.97 29.90
C ASP A 224 17.60 32.80 28.78
N THR A 225 18.23 32.90 27.61
CA THR A 225 17.71 33.76 26.53
C THR A 225 16.33 33.35 26.03
N ARG A 226 15.92 32.09 26.21
CA ARG A 226 14.57 31.64 25.88
C ARG A 226 13.48 32.26 26.75
N ALA A 227 13.85 32.87 27.88
CA ALA A 227 12.93 33.66 28.70
C ALA A 227 12.67 35.06 28.12
N VAL A 228 13.51 35.57 27.21
CA VAL A 228 13.37 36.92 26.62
C VAL A 228 12.84 36.92 25.19
N PHE A 229 12.89 35.79 24.47
CA PHE A 229 12.40 35.69 23.09
C PHE A 229 10.96 35.17 23.02
N ASP A 230 10.22 35.62 22.01
CA ASP A 230 8.93 35.04 21.64
C ASP A 230 9.12 33.58 21.21
N SER A 231 8.19 32.72 21.60
CA SER A 231 8.30 31.27 21.37
C SER A 231 7.68 30.89 20.02
N ILE A 232 8.38 30.07 19.23
CA ILE A 232 7.79 29.43 18.04
C ILE A 232 6.95 28.24 18.51
N THR A 233 5.64 28.29 18.25
CA THR A 233 4.67 27.30 18.72
C THR A 233 4.33 26.23 17.67
N SER A 234 4.50 26.55 16.38
CA SER A 234 4.37 25.59 15.28
C SER A 234 5.14 26.10 14.07
N LYS A 235 5.55 25.16 13.21
CA LYS A 235 6.22 25.41 11.94
C LYS A 235 5.52 24.64 10.83
N GLN A 236 5.30 25.27 9.69
CA GLN A 236 4.84 24.64 8.45
C GLN A 236 5.97 24.77 7.44
N THR A 237 6.59 23.67 7.05
CA THR A 237 7.75 23.65 6.14
C THR A 237 7.40 23.04 4.80
N ASN A 238 8.24 23.22 3.78
CA ASN A 238 8.07 22.66 2.43
C ASN A 238 6.76 23.10 1.77
N LEU A 239 6.39 24.36 1.95
CA LEU A 239 5.14 24.91 1.42
C LEU A 239 5.22 25.16 -0.10
N ASN A 240 6.35 25.70 -0.57
CA ASN A 240 6.74 25.91 -1.97
C ASN A 240 5.58 26.36 -2.89
N TYR A 241 4.85 27.40 -2.48
CA TYR A 241 3.79 28.00 -3.29
C TYR A 241 4.03 29.50 -3.49
N TYR A 242 3.49 30.07 -4.57
CA TYR A 242 3.67 31.49 -4.87
C TYR A 242 2.57 32.36 -4.26
N ALA A 243 2.97 33.56 -3.86
CA ALA A 243 2.07 34.61 -3.39
C ALA A 243 2.55 35.98 -3.87
N THR A 244 1.63 36.93 -3.97
CA THR A 244 1.94 38.33 -4.20
C THR A 244 2.00 39.05 -2.86
N ILE A 245 3.03 39.87 -2.62
CA ILE A 245 3.09 40.73 -1.44
C ILE A 245 2.06 41.86 -1.60
N ASN A 246 1.25 42.10 -0.58
CA ASN A 246 0.26 43.17 -0.51
C ASN A 246 0.45 43.99 0.78
N GLU A 247 1.17 45.09 0.63
CA GLU A 247 1.49 46.11 1.62
C GLU A 247 0.81 47.45 1.31
N THR A 248 -0.24 47.46 0.47
CA THR A 248 -0.92 48.70 0.04
C THR A 248 -1.45 49.49 1.24
N THR A 249 -2.08 48.82 2.21
CA THR A 249 -2.61 49.40 3.46
C THR A 249 -1.80 49.04 4.71
N ARG A 250 -0.70 48.29 4.52
CA ARG A 250 0.16 47.79 5.59
C ARG A 250 1.54 48.46 5.53
N ASN A 251 2.33 48.24 6.57
CA ASN A 251 3.74 48.59 6.59
C ASN A 251 4.46 47.63 7.56
N ASP A 252 4.48 46.34 7.20
CA ASP A 252 5.12 45.32 8.00
C ASP A 252 6.66 45.37 7.89
N GLY A 253 7.34 44.86 8.93
CA GLY A 253 8.79 44.77 8.96
C GLY A 253 9.32 43.53 8.22
N LEU A 254 10.48 43.67 7.60
CA LEU A 254 11.26 42.59 7.01
C LEU A 254 12.22 42.01 8.07
N TYR A 255 12.31 40.68 8.20
CA TYR A 255 13.14 40.04 9.23
C TYR A 255 14.02 38.91 8.68
N SER A 256 15.08 38.56 9.42
CA SER A 256 16.00 37.45 9.11
C SER A 256 15.55 36.09 9.69
N ALA A 257 14.65 36.13 10.68
CA ALA A 257 13.96 35.02 11.34
C ALA A 257 12.57 35.52 11.76
N PRO A 258 11.62 34.67 12.21
CA PRO A 258 10.34 35.15 12.73
C PRO A 258 10.56 36.25 13.78
N ALA A 259 9.78 37.33 13.71
CA ALA A 259 10.03 38.51 14.53
C ALA A 259 10.06 38.18 16.03
N LEU A 260 11.03 38.77 16.76
CA LEU A 260 11.23 38.66 18.21
C LEU A 260 11.63 37.27 18.74
N THR A 261 11.96 36.32 17.87
CA THR A 261 12.34 34.95 18.28
C THR A 261 13.84 34.75 18.49
N SER A 262 14.66 35.72 18.10
CA SER A 262 16.12 35.70 18.23
C SER A 262 16.68 37.11 18.24
N VAL A 263 17.96 37.26 18.61
CA VAL A 263 18.67 38.54 18.52
C VAL A 263 18.56 39.17 17.14
N ALA A 264 18.74 38.35 16.09
CA ALA A 264 18.76 38.80 14.70
C ALA A 264 17.38 39.27 14.19
N SER A 265 16.29 38.94 14.90
CA SER A 265 14.92 39.33 14.56
C SER A 265 14.26 40.23 15.60
N MET A 266 15.02 40.79 16.55
CA MET A 266 14.52 41.79 17.50
C MET A 266 14.22 43.13 16.82
N ALA A 267 14.90 43.43 15.71
CA ALA A 267 14.63 44.59 14.86
C ALA A 267 14.40 44.11 13.42
N SER A 268 13.57 44.85 12.69
CA SER A 268 13.40 44.62 11.26
C SER A 268 14.66 45.05 10.50
N THR A 269 15.06 44.28 9.50
CA THR A 269 16.15 44.62 8.56
C THR A 269 15.73 45.61 7.48
N GLY A 270 14.42 45.86 7.35
CA GLY A 270 13.83 46.76 6.37
C GLY A 270 12.30 46.80 6.47
N SER A 271 11.64 47.40 5.49
CA SER A 271 10.17 47.38 5.35
C SER A 271 9.78 46.44 4.21
N VAL A 272 8.73 45.65 4.40
CA VAL A 272 8.18 44.79 3.34
C VAL A 272 7.57 45.61 2.20
N LYS A 273 7.18 46.87 2.47
CA LYS A 273 6.58 47.79 1.50
C LYS A 273 7.43 48.06 0.27
N THR A 274 8.75 47.86 0.35
CA THR A 274 9.64 48.00 -0.82
C THR A 274 9.45 46.90 -1.87
N PHE A 275 8.74 45.82 -1.50
CA PHE A 275 8.40 44.68 -2.36
C PHE A 275 6.88 44.60 -2.59
N ASP A 276 6.14 45.70 -2.37
CA ASP A 276 4.69 45.70 -2.58
C ASP A 276 4.36 45.33 -4.03
N GLN A 277 3.43 44.40 -4.21
CA GLN A 277 3.02 43.80 -5.48
C GLN A 277 4.04 42.83 -6.13
N ASP A 278 5.20 42.60 -5.53
CA ASP A 278 6.14 41.58 -6.02
C ASP A 278 5.62 40.17 -5.76
N SER A 279 5.94 39.25 -6.67
CA SER A 279 5.67 37.83 -6.49
C SER A 279 6.82 37.14 -5.77
N VAL A 280 6.51 36.34 -4.76
CA VAL A 280 7.46 35.58 -3.96
C VAL A 280 7.01 34.13 -3.81
N GLU A 281 7.98 33.24 -3.62
CA GLU A 281 7.72 31.86 -3.23
C GLU A 281 7.75 31.75 -1.70
N VAL A 282 6.73 31.11 -1.13
CA VAL A 282 6.56 30.88 0.30
C VAL A 282 7.10 29.50 0.64
N LEU A 283 8.13 29.45 1.49
CA LEU A 283 8.88 28.23 1.82
C LEU A 283 8.45 27.62 3.16
N GLU A 284 8.18 28.48 4.15
CA GLU A 284 7.88 28.08 5.53
C GLU A 284 6.95 29.12 6.18
N ILE A 285 6.05 28.70 7.07
CA ILE A 285 5.26 29.59 7.94
C ILE A 285 5.42 29.15 9.39
N ASP A 286 5.94 30.06 10.21
CA ASP A 286 6.12 29.87 11.64
C ASP A 286 5.07 30.65 12.42
N THR A 287 4.43 29.99 13.39
CA THR A 287 3.50 30.63 14.31
C THR A 287 4.21 30.95 15.63
N THR A 288 4.40 32.22 15.92
CA THR A 288 5.02 32.71 17.17
C THR A 288 3.95 33.07 18.19
N PHE A 289 4.27 32.91 19.48
CA PHE A 289 3.47 33.39 20.60
C PHE A 289 4.12 34.66 21.17
N ARG A 290 3.37 35.76 21.16
CA ARG A 290 3.85 37.07 21.54
C ARG A 290 3.65 37.33 23.02
N ASN A 291 4.76 37.47 23.74
CA ASN A 291 4.71 37.62 25.19
C ASN A 291 4.08 38.94 25.66
N SER A 292 4.01 39.97 24.81
CA SER A 292 3.48 41.29 25.19
C SER A 292 1.95 41.37 25.24
N ASN A 293 1.24 40.49 24.51
CA ASN A 293 -0.22 40.56 24.36
C ASN A 293 -0.93 39.20 24.28
N ASP A 294 -0.20 38.09 24.47
CA ASP A 294 -0.73 36.73 24.46
C ASP A 294 -1.38 36.32 23.13
N GLN A 295 -1.04 37.00 22.03
CA GLN A 295 -1.53 36.66 20.69
C GLN A 295 -0.54 35.80 19.93
N LYS A 296 -1.08 35.03 18.97
CA LYS A 296 -0.26 34.30 17.99
C LYS A 296 -0.13 35.10 16.71
N TYR A 297 1.06 35.09 16.13
CA TYR A 297 1.36 35.72 14.86
C TYR A 297 2.01 34.71 13.93
N GLN A 298 1.77 34.86 12.64
CA GLN A 298 2.38 34.02 11.62
C GLN A 298 3.37 34.83 10.82
N TYR A 299 4.58 34.30 10.69
CA TYR A 299 5.62 34.85 9.84
C TYR A 299 5.95 33.83 8.77
N ALA A 300 5.98 34.28 7.53
CA ALA A 300 6.29 33.48 6.37
C ALA A 300 7.73 33.72 5.92
N LYS A 301 8.48 32.66 5.73
CA LYS A 301 9.77 32.67 5.04
C LYS A 301 9.48 32.69 3.54
N VAL A 302 9.91 33.75 2.87
CA VAL A 302 9.67 33.96 1.44
C VAL A 302 10.96 34.19 0.70
N THR A 303 11.01 33.80 -0.57
CA THR A 303 12.14 34.05 -1.48
C THR A 303 11.67 34.72 -2.76
N ASN A 304 12.49 35.62 -3.28
CA ASN A 304 12.32 36.20 -4.63
C ASN A 304 13.28 35.56 -5.65
N GLY A 305 13.80 34.37 -5.33
CA GLY A 305 14.80 33.64 -6.12
C GLY A 305 16.24 34.05 -5.85
N THR A 306 16.50 35.27 -5.36
CA THR A 306 17.85 35.74 -5.01
C THR A 306 18.08 35.78 -3.50
N ASN A 307 17.11 36.31 -2.76
CA ASN A 307 17.20 36.54 -1.34
C ASN A 307 16.01 35.92 -0.61
N THR A 308 16.22 35.60 0.67
CA THR A 308 15.19 35.03 1.54
C THR A 308 14.95 35.93 2.74
N TYR A 309 13.68 36.12 3.09
CA TYR A 309 13.25 37.00 4.17
C TYR A 309 12.09 36.39 4.96
N TRP A 310 11.85 36.90 6.16
CA TRP A 310 10.64 36.62 6.93
C TRP A 310 9.75 37.86 6.95
N VAL A 311 8.49 37.66 6.59
CA VAL A 311 7.46 38.70 6.54
C VAL A 311 6.24 38.27 7.34
N ASP A 312 5.40 39.21 7.77
CA ASP A 312 4.10 38.85 8.36
C ASP A 312 3.26 38.11 7.31
N ALA A 313 2.72 36.94 7.63
CA ALA A 313 2.00 36.11 6.66
C ALA A 313 0.75 36.80 6.10
N ARG A 314 0.21 37.82 6.79
CA ARG A 314 -0.94 38.62 6.31
C ARG A 314 -0.57 39.57 5.18
N ALA A 315 0.72 39.82 4.95
CA ALA A 315 1.21 40.55 3.79
C ALA A 315 1.17 39.70 2.51
N LEU A 316 0.86 38.41 2.60
CA LEU A 316 0.89 37.50 1.45
C LEU A 316 -0.52 37.24 0.91
N ASN A 317 -0.71 37.58 -0.36
CA ASN A 317 -1.90 37.25 -1.12
C ASN A 317 -1.62 36.09 -2.08
N ALA A 318 -2.00 34.88 -1.68
CA ALA A 318 -1.88 33.69 -2.52
C ALA A 318 -3.02 33.58 -3.57
N SER A 319 -4.06 34.41 -3.50
CA SER A 319 -5.26 34.25 -4.35
C SER A 319 -5.01 34.50 -5.85
N SER A 320 -3.89 35.17 -6.17
CA SER A 320 -3.41 35.39 -7.54
C SER A 320 -2.88 34.11 -8.20
N PHE A 321 -2.50 33.10 -7.42
CA PHE A 321 -1.89 31.87 -7.91
C PHE A 321 -2.82 30.67 -7.76
N ALA A 322 -2.80 29.80 -8.77
CA ALA A 322 -3.43 28.50 -8.75
C ALA A 322 -2.52 27.49 -8.03
N LYS A 323 -3.13 26.57 -7.27
CA LYS A 323 -2.41 25.48 -6.62
C LYS A 323 -2.43 24.23 -7.49
N ILE A 324 -1.28 23.63 -7.76
CA ILE A 324 -1.21 22.28 -8.37
C ILE A 324 -1.67 21.27 -7.32
N THR A 325 -2.69 20.49 -7.67
CA THR A 325 -3.37 19.54 -6.78
C THR A 325 -3.21 18.09 -7.19
N SER A 326 -2.86 17.85 -8.46
CA SER A 326 -2.51 16.53 -8.99
C SER A 326 -1.53 16.73 -10.13
N SER A 327 -0.57 15.83 -10.23
CA SER A 327 0.39 15.75 -11.33
C SER A 327 0.51 14.29 -11.76
N LYS A 328 0.50 14.04 -13.07
CA LYS A 328 0.57 12.72 -13.66
C LYS A 328 1.47 12.74 -14.89
N THR A 329 2.33 11.74 -15.03
CA THR A 329 3.04 11.47 -16.29
C THR A 329 2.07 10.85 -17.29
N GLU A 330 2.10 11.36 -18.51
CA GLU A 330 1.31 10.86 -19.63
C GLU A 330 2.27 10.36 -20.72
N ASP A 331 1.78 9.50 -21.60
CA ASP A 331 2.53 9.04 -22.77
C ASP A 331 1.55 8.61 -23.86
N TYR A 332 1.01 9.59 -24.58
CA TYR A 332 0.12 9.33 -25.71
C TYR A 332 0.19 10.45 -26.76
N SER A 333 -0.07 10.10 -28.02
CA SER A 333 -0.13 11.09 -29.09
C SER A 333 -1.51 11.74 -29.18
N ALA A 334 -1.53 13.02 -29.55
CA ALA A 334 -2.73 13.82 -29.70
C ALA A 334 -2.54 14.87 -30.80
N TYR A 335 -3.57 15.70 -31.00
CA TYR A 335 -3.46 16.92 -31.78
C TYR A 335 -4.16 18.09 -31.08
N ILE A 336 -3.72 19.30 -31.38
CA ILE A 336 -4.33 20.53 -30.86
C ILE A 336 -5.62 20.84 -31.63
N ASN A 337 -6.73 21.02 -30.91
CA ASN A 337 -8.04 21.34 -31.45
C ASN A 337 -8.59 22.65 -30.88
N GLU A 338 -8.24 23.74 -31.55
CA GLU A 338 -8.64 25.11 -31.27
C GLU A 338 -9.70 25.61 -32.27
N ALA A 339 -10.41 24.74 -32.99
CA ALA A 339 -11.36 25.16 -34.03
C ALA A 339 -12.45 26.11 -33.50
N SER A 340 -13.03 25.78 -32.33
CA SER A 340 -14.07 26.55 -31.63
C SER A 340 -13.60 27.16 -30.31
N ARG A 341 -12.31 27.04 -30.00
CA ARG A 341 -11.69 27.46 -28.74
C ARG A 341 -10.68 28.59 -28.97
N ASN A 342 -10.25 29.21 -27.87
CA ASN A 342 -9.25 30.28 -27.85
C ASN A 342 -8.41 30.14 -26.56
N ASP A 343 -7.78 28.99 -26.37
CA ASP A 343 -6.94 28.71 -25.23
C ASP A 343 -5.55 29.34 -25.37
N SER A 344 -4.83 29.37 -24.25
CA SER A 344 -3.51 29.99 -24.13
C SER A 344 -2.43 28.93 -23.90
N ILE A 345 -1.24 29.21 -24.41
CA ILE A 345 -0.03 28.41 -24.25
C ILE A 345 0.83 28.98 -23.13
N TYR A 346 1.42 28.11 -22.30
CA TYR A 346 2.30 28.49 -21.19
C TYR A 346 3.59 27.64 -21.19
N ASN A 347 4.76 28.26 -21.31
CA ASN A 347 6.02 27.50 -21.48
C ASN A 347 6.62 26.97 -20.17
N ASN A 348 6.24 27.53 -19.02
CA ASN A 348 6.90 27.28 -17.73
C ASN A 348 5.95 26.71 -16.67
N GLY A 349 4.99 25.90 -17.10
CA GLY A 349 3.98 25.26 -16.24
C GLY A 349 2.55 25.70 -16.52
N PRO A 350 1.56 25.10 -15.82
CA PRO A 350 0.15 25.45 -15.97
C PRO A 350 -0.15 26.92 -15.65
N ALA A 351 -1.25 27.44 -16.19
CA ALA A 351 -1.64 28.84 -16.00
C ALA A 351 -1.77 29.22 -14.52
N LEU A 352 -1.24 30.40 -14.17
CA LEU A 352 -1.27 31.00 -12.83
C LEU A 352 -0.57 30.20 -11.73
N THR A 353 0.24 29.19 -12.04
CA THR A 353 0.92 28.39 -11.00
C THR A 353 2.24 29.00 -10.54
N SER A 354 2.77 29.98 -11.28
CA SER A 354 4.05 30.63 -11.04
C SER A 354 4.05 32.06 -11.60
N PRO A 355 5.02 32.92 -11.22
CA PRO A 355 5.09 34.29 -11.72
C PRO A 355 5.19 34.36 -13.26
N THR A 356 5.86 33.38 -13.89
CA THR A 356 6.04 33.31 -15.34
C THR A 356 4.83 32.76 -16.09
N THR A 357 3.80 32.29 -15.38
CA THR A 357 2.56 31.75 -15.95
C THR A 357 1.33 32.60 -15.62
N LEU A 358 1.53 33.78 -15.00
CA LEU A 358 0.47 34.79 -14.83
C LEU A 358 -0.01 35.35 -16.17
N THR A 359 0.88 35.37 -17.17
CA THR A 359 0.59 35.77 -18.55
C THR A 359 0.86 34.63 -19.51
N ALA A 360 0.01 34.48 -20.52
CA ALA A 360 0.22 33.49 -21.58
C ALA A 360 1.51 33.76 -22.37
N SER A 361 2.19 32.68 -22.78
CA SER A 361 3.35 32.74 -23.67
C SER A 361 2.91 32.97 -25.13
N ALA A 362 1.78 32.40 -25.54
CA ALA A 362 1.17 32.57 -26.86
C ALA A 362 -0.33 32.18 -26.84
N LEU A 363 -1.04 32.40 -27.96
CA LEU A 363 -2.39 31.87 -28.19
C LEU A 363 -2.29 30.51 -28.88
N ALA A 364 -3.08 29.53 -28.43
CA ALA A 364 -3.07 28.18 -29.01
C ALA A 364 -3.59 28.11 -30.45
N LYS A 365 -4.32 29.14 -30.91
CA LYS A 365 -4.83 29.23 -32.29
C LYS A 365 -3.74 29.10 -33.36
N THR A 366 -2.49 29.49 -33.04
CA THR A 366 -1.37 29.45 -33.99
C THR A 366 -0.86 28.04 -34.27
N VAL A 367 -1.18 27.07 -33.40
CA VAL A 367 -0.75 25.66 -33.49
C VAL A 367 -1.96 24.73 -33.66
N ASN A 368 -3.10 25.27 -34.12
CA ASN A 368 -4.32 24.48 -34.31
C ASN A 368 -4.11 23.41 -35.40
N GLY A 369 -4.33 22.15 -35.04
CA GLY A 369 -4.14 20.98 -35.91
C GLY A 369 -2.76 20.33 -35.78
N ASP A 370 -1.82 20.94 -35.05
CA ASP A 370 -0.48 20.39 -34.87
C ASP A 370 -0.55 19.05 -34.11
N GLN A 371 0.26 18.09 -34.55
CA GLN A 371 0.41 16.79 -33.90
C GLN A 371 1.39 16.91 -32.73
N VAL A 372 1.00 16.39 -31.57
CA VAL A 372 1.78 16.53 -30.34
C VAL A 372 1.86 15.22 -29.55
N GLU A 373 2.90 15.10 -28.73
CA GLU A 373 3.02 14.07 -27.70
C GLU A 373 2.58 14.67 -26.36
N VAL A 374 1.61 14.08 -25.68
CA VAL A 374 1.24 14.49 -24.32
C VAL A 374 2.11 13.74 -23.33
N ILE A 375 2.89 14.48 -22.54
CA ILE A 375 3.94 13.92 -21.66
C ILE A 375 3.63 14.09 -20.17
N ALA A 376 2.74 15.02 -19.81
CA ALA A 376 2.28 15.20 -18.45
C ALA A 376 0.90 15.86 -18.38
N SER A 377 0.23 15.71 -17.23
CA SER A 377 -0.99 16.43 -16.90
C SER A 377 -0.95 16.94 -15.46
N ASP A 378 -1.33 18.21 -15.28
CA ASP A 378 -1.44 18.86 -13.97
C ASP A 378 -2.85 19.41 -13.79
N THR A 379 -3.46 19.10 -12.64
CA THR A 379 -4.73 19.71 -12.25
C THR A 379 -4.47 20.82 -11.25
N THR A 380 -4.91 22.02 -11.61
CA THR A 380 -4.78 23.24 -10.81
C THR A 380 -6.11 23.63 -10.18
N THR A 381 -6.06 24.16 -8.97
CA THR A 381 -7.22 24.72 -8.26
C THR A 381 -7.02 26.22 -8.05
N ARG A 382 -7.99 27.02 -8.50
CA ARG A 382 -8.02 28.47 -8.30
C ARG A 382 -8.51 28.83 -6.89
N SER A 383 -8.32 30.08 -6.47
CA SER A 383 -8.74 30.57 -5.15
C SER A 383 -10.25 30.52 -4.90
N ASN A 384 -11.06 30.53 -5.96
CA ASN A 384 -12.51 30.33 -5.91
C ASN A 384 -12.93 28.84 -5.88
N GLY A 385 -11.98 27.89 -5.88
CA GLY A 385 -12.22 26.46 -5.89
C GLY A 385 -12.41 25.83 -7.27
N SER A 386 -12.43 26.62 -8.35
CA SER A 386 -12.52 26.08 -9.72
C SER A 386 -11.27 25.29 -10.08
N GLN A 387 -11.47 24.14 -10.73
CA GLN A 387 -10.39 23.24 -11.15
C GLN A 387 -10.21 23.24 -12.67
N TYR A 388 -8.95 23.15 -13.11
CA TYR A 388 -8.56 23.11 -14.52
C TYR A 388 -7.40 22.15 -14.70
N THR A 389 -7.51 21.26 -15.68
CA THR A 389 -6.44 20.34 -16.05
C THR A 389 -5.70 20.89 -17.27
N TYR A 390 -4.38 21.03 -17.13
CA TYR A 390 -3.47 21.40 -18.19
C TYR A 390 -2.63 20.19 -18.58
N LEU A 391 -2.33 20.08 -19.87
CA LEU A 391 -1.46 19.05 -20.42
C LEU A 391 -0.15 19.70 -20.84
N GLU A 392 0.96 19.08 -20.47
CA GLU A 392 2.26 19.37 -21.07
C GLU A 392 2.37 18.57 -22.36
N VAL A 393 2.59 19.30 -23.46
CA VAL A 393 2.65 18.72 -24.79
C VAL A 393 3.99 19.06 -25.43
N LYS A 394 4.52 18.10 -26.18
CA LYS A 394 5.71 18.24 -27.02
C LYS A 394 5.28 18.32 -28.48
N ASP A 395 5.64 19.44 -29.10
CA ASP A 395 5.25 19.86 -30.44
C ASP A 395 6.53 20.11 -31.24
N GLY A 396 7.00 19.05 -31.92
CA GLY A 396 8.33 19.01 -32.50
C GLY A 396 9.42 19.20 -31.43
N SER A 397 10.17 20.31 -31.54
CA SER A 397 11.22 20.70 -30.59
C SER A 397 10.72 21.58 -29.44
N ASN A 398 9.45 22.01 -29.48
CA ASN A 398 8.87 22.88 -28.46
C ASN A 398 8.14 22.05 -27.40
N THR A 399 8.07 22.56 -26.17
CA THR A 399 7.28 21.97 -25.09
C THR A 399 6.54 23.08 -24.37
N TYR A 400 5.25 22.87 -24.12
CA TYR A 400 4.40 23.85 -23.46
C TYR A 400 3.18 23.23 -22.79
N TRP A 401 2.57 23.98 -21.89
CA TRP A 401 1.33 23.65 -21.20
C TRP A 401 0.14 24.32 -21.85
N ILE A 402 -0.94 23.56 -22.03
CA ILE A 402 -2.20 24.02 -22.62
C ILE A 402 -3.40 23.40 -21.87
N ASP A 403 -4.55 24.07 -21.88
CA ASP A 403 -5.77 23.50 -21.30
C ASP A 403 -6.11 22.16 -21.96
N SER A 404 -6.37 21.12 -21.16
CA SER A 404 -6.65 19.76 -21.64
C SER A 404 -7.77 19.69 -22.68
N ARG A 405 -8.74 20.60 -22.64
CA ARG A 405 -9.87 20.63 -23.58
C ARG A 405 -9.49 21.11 -24.98
N ALA A 406 -8.30 21.69 -25.13
CA ALA A 406 -7.72 22.06 -26.42
C ALA A 406 -6.94 20.91 -27.07
N VAL A 407 -6.87 19.73 -26.43
CA VAL A 407 -6.08 18.60 -26.90
C VAL A 407 -7.02 17.41 -27.13
N THR A 408 -6.99 16.83 -28.33
CA THR A 408 -7.78 15.64 -28.66
C THR A 408 -6.82 14.47 -28.87
N ALA A 409 -6.93 13.45 -28.01
CA ALA A 409 -6.13 12.23 -28.12
C ALA A 409 -6.45 11.48 -29.43
N TYR A 410 -5.43 10.91 -30.05
CA TYR A 410 -5.67 9.93 -31.11
C TYR A 410 -6.17 8.62 -30.51
N ASN A 411 -7.10 7.98 -31.20
CA ASN A 411 -7.56 6.64 -30.89
C ASN A 411 -7.01 5.70 -31.95
N PHE A 412 -5.74 5.28 -31.79
CA PHE A 412 -5.06 4.44 -32.76
C PHE A 412 -5.53 2.99 -32.69
N ASP A 413 -5.52 2.33 -33.85
CA ASP A 413 -5.74 0.89 -33.97
C ASP A 413 -4.58 0.15 -33.26
N SER A 414 -4.87 -0.91 -32.51
CA SER A 414 -3.85 -1.69 -31.80
C SER A 414 -3.34 -2.83 -32.68
N ILE A 415 -2.02 -3.06 -32.74
CA ILE A 415 -1.46 -4.25 -33.38
C ILE A 415 -1.62 -5.43 -32.41
N THR A 416 -2.37 -6.46 -32.80
CA THR A 416 -2.71 -7.63 -31.98
C THR A 416 -1.88 -8.86 -32.32
N ASP A 417 -1.30 -8.92 -33.51
CA ASP A 417 -0.43 -10.00 -33.95
C ASP A 417 0.58 -9.47 -34.97
N GLN A 418 1.80 -10.01 -34.97
CA GLN A 418 2.88 -9.64 -35.89
C GLN A 418 3.60 -10.90 -36.37
N GLN A 419 3.55 -11.13 -37.68
CA GLN A 419 4.14 -12.30 -38.30
C GLN A 419 5.25 -11.88 -39.27
N THR A 420 6.50 -12.26 -38.97
CA THR A 420 7.58 -12.11 -39.95
C THR A 420 7.42 -13.14 -41.06
N VAL A 421 7.47 -12.68 -42.31
CA VAL A 421 7.32 -13.51 -43.52
C VAL A 421 8.44 -13.20 -44.50
N SER A 422 8.63 -14.06 -45.49
CA SER A 422 9.61 -13.86 -46.57
C SER A 422 9.11 -14.52 -47.84
N GLU A 423 8.03 -13.96 -48.38
CA GLU A 423 7.32 -14.50 -49.54
C GLU A 423 7.21 -13.44 -50.64
N THR A 424 6.93 -13.87 -51.87
CA THR A 424 6.64 -12.96 -52.98
C THR A 424 5.17 -13.02 -53.34
N ALA A 425 4.54 -11.87 -53.54
CA ALA A 425 3.16 -11.77 -54.02
C ALA A 425 3.06 -10.72 -55.14
N THR A 426 2.02 -10.83 -55.95
CA THR A 426 1.67 -9.80 -56.94
C THR A 426 0.61 -8.90 -56.34
N ILE A 427 0.75 -7.58 -56.48
CA ILE A 427 -0.29 -6.62 -56.08
C ILE A 427 -1.41 -6.68 -57.12
N ASN A 428 -2.65 -6.85 -56.66
CA ASN A 428 -3.85 -6.82 -57.49
C ASN A 428 -5.03 -6.23 -56.72
N GLU A 429 -5.29 -4.95 -56.94
CA GLU A 429 -6.42 -4.25 -56.35
C GLU A 429 -7.75 -4.55 -57.07
N GLY A 430 -7.72 -4.93 -58.35
CA GLY A 430 -8.92 -5.06 -59.17
C GLY A 430 -9.80 -3.81 -59.11
N SER A 431 -10.96 -3.89 -58.44
CA SER A 431 -11.88 -2.75 -58.23
C SER A 431 -11.61 -1.94 -56.95
N ARG A 432 -10.69 -2.40 -56.09
CA ARG A 432 -10.25 -1.74 -54.85
C ARG A 432 -9.29 -0.58 -55.14
N SER A 433 -9.01 0.20 -54.12
CA SER A 433 -8.04 1.29 -54.14
C SER A 433 -7.51 1.51 -52.72
N ASP A 434 -6.84 0.50 -52.17
CA ASP A 434 -6.22 0.55 -50.86
C ASP A 434 -4.98 1.47 -50.85
N GLY A 435 -4.69 2.05 -49.69
CA GLY A 435 -3.56 2.96 -49.49
C GLY A 435 -2.25 2.24 -49.20
N LEU A 436 -1.13 2.87 -49.55
CA LEU A 436 0.20 2.53 -49.05
C LEU A 436 0.51 3.38 -47.82
N TYR A 437 1.02 2.78 -46.74
CA TYR A 437 1.26 3.44 -45.46
C TYR A 437 2.69 3.20 -44.96
N ASN A 438 3.18 4.05 -44.05
CA ASN A 438 4.52 3.90 -43.45
C ASN A 438 4.54 2.92 -42.26
N ALA A 439 3.39 2.68 -41.65
CA ALA A 439 3.09 1.68 -40.61
C ALA A 439 1.70 1.09 -40.93
N PRO A 440 1.23 0.02 -40.28
CA PRO A 440 -0.15 -0.45 -40.46
C PRO A 440 -1.13 0.73 -40.31
N ALA A 441 -2.19 0.77 -41.12
CA ALA A 441 -3.02 1.97 -41.19
C ALA A 441 -3.66 2.28 -39.82
N LEU A 442 -3.70 3.56 -39.45
CA LEU A 442 -4.29 4.08 -38.21
C LEU A 442 -3.64 3.59 -36.90
N THR A 443 -2.49 2.90 -36.93
CA THR A 443 -1.80 2.47 -35.70
C THR A 443 -0.83 3.51 -35.14
N SER A 444 -0.58 4.61 -35.86
CA SER A 444 0.36 5.66 -35.44
C SER A 444 0.09 6.99 -36.14
N PRO A 445 0.66 8.13 -35.68
CA PRO A 445 0.51 9.42 -36.36
C PRO A 445 0.95 9.40 -37.83
N THR A 446 1.96 8.57 -38.17
CA THR A 446 2.55 8.48 -39.52
C THR A 446 1.76 7.56 -40.46
N SER A 447 0.72 6.88 -39.96
CA SER A 447 -0.17 6.01 -40.74
C SER A 447 -1.64 6.47 -40.75
N LEU A 448 -1.92 7.70 -40.32
CA LEU A 448 -3.25 8.32 -40.42
C LEU A 448 -3.68 8.58 -41.87
N THR A 449 -2.72 8.88 -42.74
CA THR A 449 -2.94 9.12 -44.17
C THR A 449 -2.00 8.25 -44.99
N SER A 450 -2.48 7.72 -46.11
CA SER A 450 -1.65 6.95 -47.04
C SER A 450 -0.60 7.84 -47.70
N THR A 451 0.60 7.32 -47.90
CA THR A 451 1.69 7.95 -48.67
C THR A 451 1.60 7.69 -50.17
N GLY A 452 0.75 6.76 -50.60
CA GLY A 452 0.47 6.45 -52.00
C GLY A 452 -0.74 5.53 -52.16
N SER A 453 -1.02 5.11 -53.40
CA SER A 453 -2.09 4.15 -53.71
C SER A 453 -1.49 2.81 -54.07
N ALA A 454 -2.01 1.71 -53.51
CA ALA A 454 -1.61 0.36 -53.87
C ALA A 454 -1.95 0.04 -55.33
N LYS A 455 -2.99 0.69 -55.86
CA LYS A 455 -3.43 0.55 -57.26
C LYS A 455 -2.36 0.98 -58.27
N ASP A 456 -1.47 1.90 -57.87
CA ASP A 456 -0.35 2.32 -58.71
C ASP A 456 0.70 1.20 -58.88
N LEU A 457 0.63 0.14 -58.06
CA LEU A 457 1.48 -1.03 -58.08
C LEU A 457 0.78 -2.27 -58.68
N ASP A 458 -0.41 -2.14 -59.27
CA ASP A 458 -1.14 -3.28 -59.85
C ASP A 458 -0.29 -4.06 -60.87
N GLY A 459 -0.26 -5.39 -60.70
CA GLY A 459 0.51 -6.33 -61.52
C GLY A 459 2.00 -6.41 -61.16
N GLN A 460 2.49 -5.61 -60.21
CA GLN A 460 3.87 -5.67 -59.74
C GLN A 460 4.08 -6.80 -58.74
N THR A 461 5.23 -7.48 -58.83
CA THR A 461 5.67 -8.45 -57.82
C THR A 461 6.43 -7.74 -56.71
N VAL A 462 6.03 -7.99 -55.47
CA VAL A 462 6.61 -7.44 -54.23
C VAL A 462 7.07 -8.56 -53.31
N THR A 463 8.02 -8.26 -52.42
CA THR A 463 8.39 -9.19 -51.33
C THR A 463 7.66 -8.78 -50.06
N ILE A 464 6.94 -9.70 -49.43
CA ILE A 464 6.31 -9.49 -48.13
C ILE A 464 7.34 -9.82 -47.04
N LEU A 465 7.55 -8.89 -46.13
CA LEU A 465 8.51 -8.99 -45.02
C LEU A 465 7.82 -9.28 -43.68
N GLU A 466 6.58 -8.81 -43.52
CA GLU A 466 5.85 -8.82 -42.26
C GLU A 466 4.35 -8.74 -42.56
N ILE A 467 3.51 -9.34 -41.72
CA ILE A 467 2.06 -9.16 -41.71
C ILE A 467 1.64 -8.84 -40.28
N ASP A 468 0.96 -7.72 -40.11
CA ASP A 468 0.43 -7.30 -38.83
C ASP A 468 -1.10 -7.38 -38.85
N THR A 469 -1.67 -7.98 -37.81
CA THR A 469 -3.11 -7.89 -37.55
C THR A 469 -3.36 -6.69 -36.64
N THR A 470 -4.22 -5.78 -37.05
CA THR A 470 -4.64 -4.61 -36.27
C THR A 470 -6.09 -4.75 -35.84
N LYS A 471 -6.42 -4.22 -34.67
CA LYS A 471 -7.79 -4.13 -34.15
C LYS A 471 -8.22 -2.68 -34.12
N ARG A 472 -9.33 -2.40 -34.80
CA ARG A 472 -9.82 -1.05 -35.01
C ARG A 472 -10.41 -0.43 -33.76
N ALA A 473 -9.92 0.74 -33.38
CA ALA A 473 -10.32 1.38 -32.14
C ALA A 473 -11.78 1.88 -32.15
N SER A 474 -12.37 2.11 -33.33
CA SER A 474 -13.72 2.65 -33.48
C SER A 474 -14.85 1.60 -33.46
N ASN A 475 -14.58 0.37 -33.88
CA ASN A 475 -15.61 -0.68 -33.99
C ASN A 475 -15.15 -2.08 -33.55
N GLY A 476 -13.87 -2.26 -33.20
CA GLY A 476 -13.32 -3.54 -32.77
C GLY A 476 -12.99 -4.53 -33.89
N ASN A 477 -13.24 -4.19 -35.16
CA ASN A 477 -12.96 -5.06 -36.29
C ASN A 477 -11.46 -5.27 -36.48
N THR A 478 -11.08 -6.45 -36.96
CA THR A 478 -9.70 -6.81 -37.28
C THR A 478 -9.39 -6.55 -38.74
N TYR A 479 -8.16 -6.11 -39.01
CA TYR A 479 -7.62 -5.88 -40.34
C TYR A 479 -6.20 -6.41 -40.40
N GLN A 480 -5.75 -6.86 -41.57
CA GLN A 480 -4.37 -7.31 -41.75
C GLN A 480 -3.67 -6.40 -42.76
N TYR A 481 -2.46 -5.98 -42.41
CA TYR A 481 -1.60 -5.18 -43.27
C TYR A 481 -0.29 -5.93 -43.52
N ALA A 482 0.11 -6.03 -44.78
CA ALA A 482 1.38 -6.59 -45.19
C ALA A 482 2.42 -5.48 -45.39
N LYS A 483 3.59 -5.66 -44.78
CA LYS A 483 4.79 -4.88 -45.07
C LYS A 483 5.44 -5.43 -46.34
N ILE A 484 5.29 -4.69 -47.42
CA ILE A 484 5.84 -5.02 -48.74
C ILE A 484 7.15 -4.28 -48.98
N ASN A 485 8.09 -4.91 -49.66
CA ASN A 485 9.29 -4.31 -50.22
C ASN A 485 9.16 -4.29 -51.75
N PHE A 486 9.22 -3.09 -52.32
CA PHE A 486 9.21 -2.85 -53.74
C PHE A 486 10.41 -1.98 -54.13
N TYR A 487 11.36 -2.59 -54.85
CA TYR A 487 12.63 -1.97 -55.27
C TYR A 487 13.40 -1.25 -54.15
N GLY A 488 13.41 -1.81 -52.94
CA GLY A 488 14.15 -1.27 -51.79
C GLY A 488 13.37 -0.27 -50.94
N ASN A 489 12.15 0.10 -51.34
CA ASN A 489 11.24 0.90 -50.52
C ASN A 489 10.23 -0.01 -49.83
N THR A 490 9.91 0.28 -48.57
CA THR A 490 8.94 -0.50 -47.79
C THR A 490 7.64 0.27 -47.57
N TYR A 491 6.52 -0.42 -47.73
CA TYR A 491 5.17 0.12 -47.48
C TYR A 491 4.33 -0.90 -46.74
N TRP A 492 3.31 -0.45 -46.02
CA TRP A 492 2.23 -1.28 -45.50
C TRP A 492 1.00 -1.13 -46.39
N VAL A 493 0.39 -2.26 -46.76
CA VAL A 493 -0.82 -2.32 -47.60
C VAL A 493 -1.78 -3.35 -47.00
N ASP A 494 -3.08 -3.16 -47.20
CA ASP A 494 -4.08 -4.18 -46.81
C ASP A 494 -3.73 -5.52 -47.49
N VAL A 495 -3.71 -6.62 -46.74
CA VAL A 495 -3.31 -7.94 -47.30
C VAL A 495 -4.20 -8.40 -48.46
N ARG A 496 -5.43 -7.89 -48.55
CA ARG A 496 -6.37 -8.20 -49.64
C ARG A 496 -5.93 -7.62 -50.98
N ALA A 497 -4.93 -6.73 -50.99
CA ALA A 497 -4.26 -6.24 -52.18
C ALA A 497 -3.33 -7.27 -52.85
N LEU A 498 -3.14 -8.46 -52.26
CA LEU A 498 -2.11 -9.42 -52.66
C LEU A 498 -2.72 -10.70 -53.25
N ASP A 499 -2.40 -11.01 -54.51
CA ASP A 499 -2.98 -12.10 -55.32
C ASP A 499 -2.63 -13.53 -54.87
N ASN A 500 -1.73 -13.71 -53.90
CA ASN A 500 -1.22 -15.03 -53.49
C ASN A 500 -0.78 -15.11 -52.03
N SER A 501 -1.46 -14.42 -51.10
CA SER A 501 -1.08 -14.49 -49.69
C SER A 501 -1.79 -15.67 -49.00
N THR A 502 -1.00 -16.60 -48.45
CA THR A 502 -1.40 -17.86 -47.79
C THR A 502 -2.06 -17.66 -46.41
N TYR A 503 -2.82 -16.58 -46.20
CA TYR A 503 -3.23 -16.12 -44.86
C TYR A 503 -4.76 -16.07 -44.66
N SER A 504 -5.15 -16.04 -43.39
CA SER A 504 -6.16 -16.92 -42.79
C SER A 504 -7.60 -16.83 -43.32
N GLY A 505 -8.26 -17.98 -43.44
CA GLY A 505 -9.71 -18.04 -43.44
C GLY A 505 -10.26 -17.72 -42.06
N ALA A 506 -11.52 -17.29 -41.99
CA ALA A 506 -12.20 -16.99 -40.73
C ALA A 506 -13.35 -17.97 -40.47
N ILE A 507 -13.54 -18.36 -39.21
CA ILE A 507 -14.71 -19.08 -38.71
C ILE A 507 -15.40 -18.16 -37.69
N MET A 508 -16.65 -17.84 -37.94
CA MET A 508 -17.51 -17.07 -37.04
C MET A 508 -18.41 -18.02 -36.26
N VAL A 509 -18.41 -17.88 -34.93
CA VAL A 509 -19.22 -18.69 -34.01
C VAL A 509 -20.24 -17.79 -33.34
N ASN A 510 -21.52 -18.10 -33.53
CA ASN A 510 -22.65 -17.42 -32.94
C ASN A 510 -23.28 -18.27 -31.83
N PHE A 511 -23.92 -17.59 -30.87
CA PHE A 511 -24.61 -18.22 -29.74
C PHE A 511 -26.03 -17.66 -29.68
N GLU A 512 -27.01 -18.44 -30.10
CA GLU A 512 -28.40 -18.00 -30.26
C GLU A 512 -29.38 -18.91 -29.52
N ASP A 513 -30.52 -18.38 -29.09
CA ASP A 513 -31.63 -19.20 -28.58
C ASP A 513 -32.44 -19.84 -29.72
N GLU A 514 -33.42 -20.69 -29.39
CA GLU A 514 -34.30 -21.34 -30.36
C GLU A 514 -35.16 -20.37 -31.20
N HIS A 515 -35.17 -19.07 -30.84
CA HIS A 515 -35.87 -18.00 -31.54
C HIS A 515 -34.93 -17.11 -32.37
N GLY A 516 -33.63 -17.40 -32.42
CA GLY A 516 -32.60 -16.64 -33.15
C GLY A 516 -32.11 -15.38 -32.41
N ASN A 517 -32.35 -15.26 -31.10
CA ASN A 517 -31.83 -14.15 -30.31
C ASN A 517 -30.40 -14.45 -29.86
N GLN A 518 -29.49 -13.50 -30.07
CA GLN A 518 -28.10 -13.62 -29.64
C GLN A 518 -27.96 -13.58 -28.12
N LEU A 519 -27.39 -14.64 -27.53
CA LEU A 519 -27.19 -14.81 -26.09
C LEU A 519 -25.80 -14.35 -25.61
N ALA A 520 -24.81 -14.36 -26.50
CA ALA A 520 -23.45 -13.89 -26.24
C ALA A 520 -22.80 -13.32 -27.52
N SER A 521 -21.81 -12.44 -27.35
CA SER A 521 -21.05 -11.90 -28.49
C SER A 521 -20.41 -13.02 -29.31
N SER A 522 -20.52 -12.91 -30.64
CA SER A 522 -19.89 -13.84 -31.57
C SER A 522 -18.37 -13.86 -31.42
N ILE A 523 -17.75 -15.01 -31.67
CA ILE A 523 -16.30 -15.19 -31.63
C ILE A 523 -15.82 -15.48 -33.05
N GLU A 524 -14.73 -14.83 -33.46
CA GLU A 524 -14.05 -15.10 -34.73
C GLU A 524 -12.74 -15.83 -34.47
N TYR A 525 -12.56 -16.96 -35.13
CA TYR A 525 -11.32 -17.72 -35.16
C TYR A 525 -10.66 -17.56 -36.53
N THR A 526 -9.35 -17.36 -36.53
CA THR A 526 -8.56 -17.25 -37.76
C THR A 526 -7.60 -18.43 -37.86
N GLY A 527 -7.49 -19.01 -39.05
CA GLY A 527 -6.59 -20.12 -39.29
C GLY A 527 -6.21 -20.27 -40.75
N LYS A 528 -5.15 -21.04 -41.00
CA LYS A 528 -4.64 -21.26 -42.35
C LYS A 528 -5.72 -21.86 -43.24
N ILE A 529 -5.97 -21.26 -44.40
CA ILE A 529 -6.91 -21.82 -45.39
C ILE A 529 -6.52 -23.28 -45.70
N GLY A 530 -7.49 -24.19 -45.55
CA GLY A 530 -7.34 -25.63 -45.73
C GLY A 530 -7.16 -26.44 -44.43
N SER A 531 -6.86 -25.82 -43.28
CA SER A 531 -6.89 -26.53 -41.99
C SER A 531 -8.31 -26.63 -41.44
N THR A 532 -8.59 -27.68 -40.68
CA THR A 532 -9.87 -27.85 -39.97
C THR A 532 -9.82 -27.22 -38.59
N TYR A 533 -10.98 -26.77 -38.11
CA TYR A 533 -11.18 -26.30 -36.76
C TYR A 533 -12.59 -26.64 -36.30
N GLN A 534 -12.68 -27.10 -35.06
CA GLN A 534 -13.94 -27.49 -34.42
C GLN A 534 -14.15 -26.58 -33.22
N PRO A 535 -14.88 -25.45 -33.38
CA PRO A 535 -15.16 -24.56 -32.27
C PRO A 535 -16.04 -25.28 -31.24
N GLU A 536 -15.84 -25.03 -29.95
CA GLU A 536 -16.64 -25.60 -28.85
C GLU A 536 -17.72 -24.57 -28.37
N PRO A 537 -18.86 -25.02 -27.84
CA PRO A 537 -19.90 -24.14 -27.32
C PRO A 537 -19.46 -23.42 -26.04
N LYS A 538 -20.09 -22.27 -25.76
CA LYS A 538 -19.85 -21.47 -24.56
C LYS A 538 -20.86 -21.78 -23.47
N ALA A 539 -20.43 -21.82 -22.21
CA ALA A 539 -21.36 -21.89 -21.07
C ALA A 539 -22.10 -20.54 -20.91
N ILE A 540 -23.45 -20.59 -20.91
CA ILE A 540 -24.32 -19.43 -20.76
C ILE A 540 -25.29 -19.70 -19.60
N THR A 541 -25.24 -18.84 -18.57
CA THR A 541 -26.07 -19.01 -17.36
C THR A 541 -27.56 -19.03 -17.68
N GLY A 542 -28.26 -20.08 -17.23
CA GLY A 542 -29.70 -20.24 -17.43
C GLY A 542 -30.07 -20.84 -18.79
N TYR A 543 -29.09 -21.29 -19.57
CA TYR A 543 -29.29 -21.89 -20.89
C TYR A 543 -28.47 -23.19 -21.00
N SER A 544 -28.97 -24.13 -21.78
CA SER A 544 -28.28 -25.37 -22.16
C SER A 544 -28.14 -25.40 -23.68
N VAL A 545 -26.96 -25.73 -24.19
CA VAL A 545 -26.76 -25.88 -25.64
C VAL A 545 -27.44 -27.17 -26.12
N ASP A 546 -28.07 -27.12 -27.28
CA ASP A 546 -28.63 -28.27 -28.00
C ASP A 546 -27.76 -28.50 -29.24
N LEU A 547 -26.86 -29.49 -29.17
CA LEU A 547 -25.99 -29.81 -30.29
C LEU A 547 -26.74 -30.49 -31.45
N ALA A 548 -27.87 -31.16 -31.19
CA ALA A 548 -28.69 -31.77 -32.24
C ALA A 548 -29.36 -30.72 -33.14
N LYS A 549 -29.63 -29.52 -32.60
CA LYS A 549 -30.07 -28.35 -33.39
C LYS A 549 -28.91 -27.51 -33.95
N THR A 550 -27.66 -27.81 -33.58
CA THR A 550 -26.46 -27.14 -34.09
C THR A 550 -26.00 -27.79 -35.40
N GLY A 551 -25.55 -26.98 -36.36
CA GLY A 551 -24.98 -27.49 -37.63
C GLY A 551 -23.63 -28.21 -37.43
N SER A 552 -23.03 -28.70 -38.52
CA SER A 552 -21.72 -29.36 -38.47
C SER A 552 -20.65 -28.52 -37.75
N THR A 553 -20.08 -29.06 -36.68
CA THR A 553 -19.00 -28.43 -35.89
C THR A 553 -17.62 -28.59 -36.53
N ASN A 554 -17.44 -29.57 -37.42
CA ASN A 554 -16.21 -29.72 -38.21
C ASN A 554 -16.19 -28.73 -39.38
N LEU A 555 -15.44 -27.64 -39.23
CA LEU A 555 -15.28 -26.60 -40.24
C LEU A 555 -13.86 -26.58 -40.81
N THR A 556 -13.74 -26.16 -42.07
CA THR A 556 -12.44 -25.94 -42.73
C THR A 556 -12.28 -24.46 -43.04
N TYR A 557 -11.15 -23.88 -42.64
CA TYR A 557 -10.83 -22.50 -43.00
C TYR A 557 -10.78 -22.36 -44.53
N SER A 558 -11.55 -21.41 -45.07
CA SER A 558 -11.66 -21.17 -46.49
C SER A 558 -11.44 -19.68 -46.81
N SER A 559 -11.33 -19.34 -48.10
CA SER A 559 -11.28 -17.93 -48.53
C SER A 559 -12.59 -17.16 -48.25
N THR A 560 -13.68 -17.87 -47.94
CA THR A 560 -14.94 -17.31 -47.46
C THR A 560 -15.11 -17.62 -45.98
N THR A 561 -15.57 -16.64 -45.19
CA THR A 561 -15.87 -16.85 -43.77
C THR A 561 -16.92 -17.93 -43.59
N GLN A 562 -16.57 -18.97 -42.84
CA GLN A 562 -17.50 -20.02 -42.45
C GLN A 562 -18.24 -19.57 -41.19
N THR A 563 -19.51 -19.95 -41.04
CA THR A 563 -20.31 -19.57 -39.86
C THR A 563 -20.94 -20.81 -39.24
N ILE A 564 -20.85 -20.93 -37.92
CA ILE A 564 -21.59 -21.89 -37.11
C ILE A 564 -22.36 -21.18 -36.02
N THR A 565 -23.56 -21.65 -35.75
CA THR A 565 -24.43 -21.10 -34.71
C THR A 565 -24.78 -22.21 -33.75
N TYR A 566 -24.33 -22.06 -32.50
CA TYR A 566 -24.76 -22.90 -31.39
C TYR A 566 -26.15 -22.47 -30.93
N ILE A 567 -27.09 -23.41 -30.96
CA ILE A 567 -28.48 -23.18 -30.55
C ILE A 567 -28.64 -23.57 -29.08
N TYR A 568 -29.23 -22.70 -28.28
CA TYR A 568 -29.41 -22.87 -26.85
C TYR A 568 -30.89 -22.90 -26.48
N GLU A 569 -31.25 -23.78 -25.57
CA GLU A 569 -32.56 -23.84 -24.95
C GLU A 569 -32.52 -23.22 -23.54
N LYS A 570 -33.57 -22.47 -23.19
CA LYS A 570 -33.68 -21.84 -21.88
C LYS A 570 -33.99 -22.89 -20.80
N SER A 571 -33.16 -22.95 -19.76
CA SER A 571 -33.39 -23.86 -18.63
C SER A 571 -34.50 -23.35 -17.72
N THR A 572 -35.48 -24.21 -17.45
CA THR A 572 -36.55 -23.99 -16.45
C THR A 572 -36.29 -24.70 -15.13
N ALA A 573 -35.19 -25.44 -15.03
CA ALA A 573 -34.86 -26.25 -13.87
C ALA A 573 -34.64 -25.41 -12.60
N THR A 574 -35.13 -25.90 -11.48
CA THR A 574 -34.93 -25.29 -10.16
C THR A 574 -34.57 -26.36 -9.15
N THR A 575 -33.55 -26.11 -8.33
CA THR A 575 -33.15 -27.05 -7.28
C THR A 575 -34.31 -27.33 -6.33
N THR A 576 -34.62 -28.60 -6.12
CA THR A 576 -35.77 -29.03 -5.29
C THR A 576 -35.52 -30.38 -4.64
N ASP A 577 -36.17 -30.61 -3.50
CA ASP A 577 -36.21 -31.93 -2.85
C ASP A 577 -37.55 -32.61 -3.16
N LEU A 578 -37.48 -33.87 -3.59
CA LEU A 578 -38.63 -34.74 -3.79
C LEU A 578 -38.70 -35.72 -2.62
N LEU A 579 -39.48 -35.40 -1.60
CA LEU A 579 -39.58 -36.19 -0.36
C LEU A 579 -40.71 -37.22 -0.42
N SER A 580 -40.48 -38.38 0.16
CA SER A 580 -41.46 -39.46 0.29
C SER A 580 -42.77 -38.94 0.90
N GLY A 581 -43.90 -39.33 0.29
CA GLY A 581 -45.23 -38.84 0.67
C GLY A 581 -45.64 -37.50 0.05
N GLN A 582 -44.79 -36.84 -0.72
CA GLN A 582 -45.12 -35.62 -1.50
C GLN A 582 -45.43 -35.90 -2.97
N GLY A 583 -45.31 -37.15 -3.43
CA GLY A 583 -45.55 -37.54 -4.83
C GLY A 583 -47.04 -37.74 -5.21
N GLN A 584 -47.28 -38.03 -6.49
CA GLN A 584 -48.59 -38.39 -7.04
C GLN A 584 -48.60 -39.88 -7.46
N GLY A 585 -49.57 -40.66 -6.97
CA GLY A 585 -49.71 -42.09 -7.32
C GLY A 585 -50.19 -42.97 -6.15
N THR A 586 -50.33 -44.27 -6.38
CA THR A 586 -50.81 -45.24 -5.37
C THR A 586 -49.74 -45.67 -4.34
N SER A 587 -48.48 -45.26 -4.52
CA SER A 587 -47.30 -45.67 -3.71
C SER A 587 -46.56 -44.53 -3.00
N ASN A 588 -46.99 -43.26 -3.06
CA ASN A 588 -46.40 -42.10 -2.37
C ASN A 588 -44.92 -41.73 -2.70
N ASP A 589 -44.24 -42.43 -3.62
CA ASP A 589 -42.83 -42.22 -3.99
C ASP A 589 -42.63 -42.08 -5.52
N SER A 590 -43.56 -41.39 -6.19
CA SER A 590 -43.58 -41.16 -7.64
C SER A 590 -43.87 -39.69 -7.96
N TRP A 591 -43.07 -39.06 -8.82
CA TRP A 591 -43.14 -37.63 -9.18
C TRP A 591 -43.10 -37.43 -10.68
N THR A 592 -43.96 -36.55 -11.23
CA THR A 592 -44.03 -36.28 -12.67
C THR A 592 -43.28 -34.99 -13.04
N VAL A 593 -42.32 -35.08 -13.96
CA VAL A 593 -41.61 -33.94 -14.55
C VAL A 593 -42.58 -33.07 -15.35
N GLY A 594 -42.52 -31.76 -15.13
CA GLY A 594 -43.47 -30.76 -15.62
C GLY A 594 -44.61 -30.45 -14.64
N THR A 595 -44.87 -31.32 -13.65
CA THR A 595 -45.87 -31.08 -12.60
C THR A 595 -45.20 -30.90 -11.24
N ASP A 596 -44.43 -31.89 -10.81
CA ASP A 596 -43.78 -31.93 -9.49
C ASP A 596 -42.35 -31.37 -9.52
N VAL A 597 -41.65 -31.49 -10.65
CA VAL A 597 -40.32 -30.91 -10.89
C VAL A 597 -40.25 -30.29 -12.28
N GLN A 598 -39.55 -29.17 -12.45
CA GLN A 598 -39.42 -28.54 -13.77
C GLN A 598 -38.50 -29.36 -14.70
N PRO A 599 -38.73 -29.37 -16.03
CA PRO A 599 -37.80 -29.97 -16.97
C PRO A 599 -36.42 -29.29 -16.94
N GLY A 600 -35.37 -30.07 -17.18
CA GLY A 600 -33.99 -29.58 -17.33
C GLY A 600 -32.92 -30.54 -16.82
N TRP A 601 -31.67 -30.09 -16.82
CA TRP A 601 -30.52 -30.85 -16.33
C TRP A 601 -30.43 -30.81 -14.80
N TYR A 602 -30.28 -31.98 -14.18
CA TYR A 602 -30.14 -32.13 -12.73
C TYR A 602 -29.00 -33.07 -12.36
N LYS A 603 -28.38 -32.81 -11.21
CA LYS A 603 -27.67 -33.81 -10.43
C LYS A 603 -28.59 -34.33 -9.34
N ILE A 604 -28.89 -35.62 -9.38
CA ILE A 604 -29.84 -36.30 -8.50
C ILE A 604 -29.03 -37.01 -7.40
N THR A 605 -29.33 -36.75 -6.14
CA THR A 605 -28.65 -37.35 -4.98
C THR A 605 -29.70 -37.89 -4.00
N PRO A 606 -29.51 -39.09 -3.43
CA PRO A 606 -30.47 -39.63 -2.47
C PRO A 606 -30.45 -38.86 -1.13
N ILE A 607 -31.63 -38.67 -0.53
CA ILE A 607 -31.83 -38.13 0.82
C ILE A 607 -32.28 -39.29 1.72
N GLY A 608 -31.45 -39.66 2.68
CA GLY A 608 -31.83 -40.61 3.74
C GLY A 608 -32.06 -42.06 3.31
N LEU A 609 -31.69 -42.43 2.08
CA LEU A 609 -31.79 -43.81 1.58
C LEU A 609 -30.83 -44.77 2.30
N GLY A 610 -31.26 -46.02 2.41
CA GLY A 610 -30.51 -47.11 3.04
C GLY A 610 -29.49 -47.73 2.08
N THR A 611 -29.23 -49.02 2.26
CA THR A 611 -28.55 -49.86 1.26
C THR A 611 -29.62 -50.60 0.45
N ASP A 612 -29.36 -50.85 -0.83
CA ASP A 612 -30.23 -51.58 -1.76
C ASP A 612 -31.54 -50.87 -2.24
N ASP A 613 -31.55 -49.53 -2.32
CA ASP A 613 -32.68 -48.74 -2.86
C ASP A 613 -32.46 -48.37 -4.35
N ASN A 614 -33.52 -48.38 -5.16
CA ASN A 614 -33.43 -48.15 -6.61
C ASN A 614 -34.28 -46.95 -7.06
N ILE A 615 -33.77 -46.15 -7.98
CA ILE A 615 -34.54 -45.08 -8.64
C ILE A 615 -34.83 -45.52 -10.07
N VAL A 616 -36.09 -45.39 -10.48
CA VAL A 616 -36.54 -45.69 -11.85
C VAL A 616 -37.08 -44.43 -12.49
N LEU A 617 -36.65 -44.15 -13.72
CA LEU A 617 -37.17 -43.06 -14.54
C LEU A 617 -38.01 -43.66 -15.67
N ASN A 618 -39.34 -43.56 -15.56
CA ASN A 618 -40.28 -44.12 -16.53
C ASN A 618 -41.01 -43.00 -17.29
N VAL A 619 -41.32 -43.19 -18.57
CA VAL A 619 -42.35 -42.40 -19.25
C VAL A 619 -43.65 -43.21 -19.20
N GLU A 620 -44.76 -42.64 -18.71
CA GLU A 620 -46.05 -43.36 -18.71
C GLU A 620 -46.41 -43.83 -20.13
N GLY A 621 -46.54 -45.14 -20.33
CA GLY A 621 -47.12 -45.74 -21.54
C GLY A 621 -46.17 -46.13 -22.68
N SER A 622 -44.85 -46.14 -22.48
CA SER A 622 -43.90 -46.61 -23.50
C SER A 622 -43.63 -48.11 -23.40
N ASP A 623 -43.91 -48.87 -24.47
CA ASP A 623 -43.18 -50.10 -24.74
C ASP A 623 -41.68 -49.74 -24.86
N SER A 624 -40.81 -50.50 -24.21
CA SER A 624 -39.37 -50.24 -24.02
C SER A 624 -38.52 -50.18 -25.31
N SER A 625 -39.15 -50.10 -26.48
CA SER A 625 -38.51 -50.14 -27.80
C SER A 625 -38.58 -48.83 -28.58
N ASP A 626 -39.34 -47.82 -28.13
CA ASP A 626 -39.56 -46.55 -28.86
C ASP A 626 -39.09 -45.28 -28.11
N LEU A 627 -38.39 -45.43 -26.98
CA LEU A 627 -37.74 -44.30 -26.30
C LEU A 627 -36.25 -44.26 -26.65
N PRO A 628 -35.63 -43.06 -26.81
CA PRO A 628 -34.19 -42.98 -26.74
C PRO A 628 -33.78 -43.48 -25.35
N LEU A 629 -32.97 -44.53 -25.31
CA LEU A 629 -32.43 -45.23 -24.13
C LEU A 629 -31.63 -44.33 -23.16
N ALA A 630 -31.58 -43.02 -23.37
CA ALA A 630 -30.64 -42.12 -22.71
C ALA A 630 -30.91 -41.94 -21.21
N ASN A 631 -32.17 -41.89 -20.76
CA ASN A 631 -32.52 -41.62 -19.34
C ASN A 631 -33.06 -42.85 -18.57
N ASP A 632 -33.06 -44.04 -19.16
CA ASP A 632 -33.53 -45.24 -18.47
C ASP A 632 -32.44 -45.73 -17.50
N ILE A 633 -32.58 -45.35 -16.23
CA ILE A 633 -31.67 -45.77 -15.14
C ILE A 633 -32.16 -47.04 -14.42
N SER A 634 -33.06 -47.82 -15.04
CA SER A 634 -33.61 -49.02 -14.42
C SER A 634 -32.51 -49.98 -13.94
N GLY A 635 -32.40 -50.14 -12.62
CA GLY A 635 -31.40 -50.99 -11.98
C GLY A 635 -30.16 -50.25 -11.45
N ALA A 636 -30.17 -48.91 -11.41
CA ALA A 636 -29.18 -48.12 -10.70
C ALA A 636 -29.49 -48.07 -9.20
N TRP A 637 -28.71 -48.78 -8.40
CA TRP A 637 -28.85 -48.85 -6.96
C TRP A 637 -28.20 -47.61 -6.34
N PHE A 638 -28.92 -46.84 -5.53
CA PHE A 638 -28.38 -45.68 -4.82
C PHE A 638 -28.14 -46.03 -3.35
N GLY A 639 -27.00 -45.61 -2.81
CA GLY A 639 -26.68 -45.88 -1.41
C GLY A 639 -25.21 -45.67 -1.06
N ASN A 640 -24.81 -46.19 0.11
CA ASN A 640 -23.47 -46.01 0.69
C ASN A 640 -22.61 -47.30 0.71
N ASN A 641 -23.10 -48.40 0.17
CA ASN A 641 -22.41 -49.68 0.11
C ASN A 641 -21.70 -49.85 -1.24
N SER A 642 -20.51 -49.27 -1.35
CA SER A 642 -19.67 -49.37 -2.56
C SER A 642 -19.38 -50.82 -3.00
N SER A 643 -19.49 -51.81 -2.09
CA SER A 643 -19.27 -53.23 -2.40
C SER A 643 -20.41 -53.87 -3.21
N ALA A 644 -21.58 -53.24 -3.27
CA ALA A 644 -22.76 -53.67 -4.03
C ALA A 644 -22.89 -52.98 -5.41
N GLY A 645 -22.02 -52.02 -5.74
CA GLY A 645 -22.10 -51.24 -6.98
C GLY A 645 -23.08 -50.06 -6.90
N GLU A 646 -23.42 -49.60 -5.70
CA GLU A 646 -24.31 -48.45 -5.49
C GLU A 646 -23.66 -47.12 -5.93
N ILE A 647 -24.44 -46.24 -6.57
CA ILE A 647 -24.01 -44.92 -7.04
C ILE A 647 -24.42 -43.80 -6.07
N SER A 648 -23.56 -42.80 -5.92
CA SER A 648 -23.71 -41.69 -4.96
C SER A 648 -24.54 -40.53 -5.51
N SER A 649 -24.56 -40.36 -6.83
CA SER A 649 -25.39 -39.38 -7.54
C SER A 649 -25.53 -39.74 -9.00
N TYR A 650 -26.56 -39.20 -9.66
CA TYR A 650 -26.77 -39.41 -11.09
C TYR A 650 -27.08 -38.10 -11.81
N GLN A 651 -26.37 -37.80 -12.90
CA GLN A 651 -26.63 -36.63 -13.73
C GLN A 651 -27.58 -36.98 -14.89
N ALA A 652 -28.72 -36.29 -15.01
CA ALA A 652 -29.72 -36.58 -16.03
C ALA A 652 -30.39 -35.31 -16.59
N TYR A 653 -30.94 -35.42 -17.81
CA TYR A 653 -31.84 -34.42 -18.37
C TYR A 653 -33.29 -34.87 -18.25
N LEU A 654 -34.05 -34.22 -17.36
CA LEU A 654 -35.45 -34.56 -17.12
C LEU A 654 -36.36 -33.83 -18.11
N THR A 655 -37.15 -34.61 -18.86
CA THR A 655 -38.10 -34.13 -19.88
C THR A 655 -39.52 -34.13 -19.34
N ALA A 656 -40.31 -33.11 -19.71
CA ALA A 656 -41.72 -33.00 -19.31
C ALA A 656 -42.50 -34.28 -19.66
N GLY A 657 -43.28 -34.81 -18.71
CA GLY A 657 -44.05 -36.04 -18.84
C GLY A 657 -43.35 -37.31 -18.36
N GLN A 658 -42.06 -37.27 -18.02
CA GLN A 658 -41.38 -38.36 -17.32
C GLN A 658 -41.89 -38.50 -15.88
N VAL A 659 -41.84 -39.70 -15.34
CA VAL A 659 -42.15 -40.07 -13.96
C VAL A 659 -40.88 -40.59 -13.30
N ILE A 660 -40.53 -39.97 -12.18
CA ILE A 660 -39.44 -40.37 -11.29
C ILE A 660 -40.08 -41.23 -10.20
N GLU A 661 -39.71 -42.50 -10.13
CA GLU A 661 -40.20 -43.44 -9.12
C GLU A 661 -39.04 -43.91 -8.25
N MET A 662 -39.19 -43.81 -6.94
CA MET A 662 -38.25 -44.36 -5.97
C MET A 662 -38.82 -45.68 -5.44
N GLN A 663 -38.03 -46.76 -5.56
CA GLN A 663 -38.37 -48.09 -5.08
C GLN A 663 -37.55 -48.40 -3.84
N ASP A 664 -38.14 -48.20 -2.66
CA ASP A 664 -37.60 -48.59 -1.36
C ASP A 664 -37.87 -50.09 -1.12
N ASN A 665 -36.79 -50.86 -0.91
CA ASN A 665 -36.87 -52.30 -0.65
C ASN A 665 -36.88 -52.66 0.85
N ASN A 666 -36.68 -51.70 1.76
CA ASN A 666 -36.51 -51.92 3.21
C ASN A 666 -37.27 -50.88 4.09
N ASP A 667 -38.56 -51.13 4.33
CA ASP A 667 -39.41 -50.59 5.42
C ASP A 667 -39.13 -49.13 5.91
N ALA A 668 -39.75 -48.16 5.24
CA ALA A 668 -40.39 -46.94 5.77
C ALA A 668 -39.66 -46.17 6.89
N ILE A 669 -38.60 -45.44 6.51
CA ILE A 669 -38.08 -44.33 7.30
C ILE A 669 -38.74 -43.03 6.82
N THR A 670 -39.43 -42.32 7.71
CA THR A 670 -39.94 -40.96 7.40
C THR A 670 -38.77 -39.99 7.26
N ASP A 671 -38.73 -39.22 6.17
CA ASP A 671 -37.68 -38.25 5.73
C ASP A 671 -36.75 -38.73 4.60
N GLN A 672 -37.10 -39.80 3.86
CA GLN A 672 -36.43 -40.19 2.62
C GLN A 672 -36.87 -39.36 1.41
N GLY A 673 -36.04 -39.28 0.37
CA GLY A 673 -36.37 -38.60 -0.87
C GLY A 673 -35.17 -38.43 -1.81
N LEU A 674 -35.31 -37.54 -2.79
CA LEU A 674 -34.28 -37.21 -3.77
C LEU A 674 -34.00 -35.71 -3.75
N HIS A 675 -32.73 -35.33 -3.64
CA HIS A 675 -32.25 -33.97 -3.88
C HIS A 675 -31.96 -33.81 -5.37
N LEU A 676 -32.67 -32.90 -6.04
CA LEU A 676 -32.45 -32.56 -7.44
C LEU A 676 -31.77 -31.19 -7.50
N GLU A 677 -30.46 -31.18 -7.70
CA GLU A 677 -29.67 -29.96 -7.89
C GLU A 677 -29.73 -29.52 -9.36
N ALA A 678 -30.29 -28.35 -9.64
CA ALA A 678 -30.41 -27.84 -11.01
C ALA A 678 -29.06 -27.39 -11.58
N LEU A 679 -28.68 -27.94 -12.73
CA LEU A 679 -27.45 -27.61 -13.44
C LEU A 679 -27.72 -26.45 -14.43
N LEU A 680 -27.66 -25.21 -13.93
CA LEU A 680 -27.93 -23.99 -14.73
C LEU A 680 -26.82 -23.60 -15.71
N THR A 681 -25.66 -24.24 -15.60
CA THR A 681 -24.53 -24.18 -16.53
C THR A 681 -23.84 -25.54 -16.52
N ARG A 682 -23.54 -26.09 -17.70
CA ARG A 682 -22.79 -27.36 -17.82
C ARG A 682 -21.28 -27.10 -17.90
N PRO A 683 -20.46 -27.83 -17.13
CA PRO A 683 -19.09 -27.43 -16.78
C PRO A 683 -18.07 -27.78 -17.87
N ALA A 684 -18.01 -27.00 -18.95
CA ALA A 684 -16.83 -26.96 -19.82
C ALA A 684 -15.73 -25.99 -19.33
N THR A 685 -15.91 -25.31 -18.19
CA THR A 685 -15.19 -24.06 -17.92
C THR A 685 -13.89 -24.13 -17.11
N SER A 686 -13.25 -25.29 -16.89
CA SER A 686 -11.91 -25.31 -16.25
C SER A 686 -10.76 -25.73 -17.16
N LEU A 687 -11.00 -26.21 -18.38
CA LEU A 687 -9.94 -26.81 -19.21
C LEU A 687 -9.82 -26.25 -20.64
N ILE A 688 -10.48 -25.14 -20.97
CA ILE A 688 -10.53 -24.62 -22.36
C ILE A 688 -10.41 -23.10 -22.40
N ASP A 689 -9.32 -22.59 -21.85
CA ASP A 689 -8.76 -21.31 -22.31
C ASP A 689 -7.83 -21.63 -23.51
N PRO A 690 -7.96 -20.98 -24.68
CA PRO A 690 -7.09 -21.22 -25.83
C PRO A 690 -5.61 -20.89 -25.57
N GLU A 691 -5.27 -20.15 -24.49
CA GLU A 691 -3.88 -19.96 -24.03
C GLU A 691 -3.41 -21.01 -23.02
N SER A 692 -4.31 -21.84 -22.48
CA SER A 692 -3.96 -22.83 -21.47
C SER A 692 -3.52 -24.16 -22.11
N PRO A 693 -2.38 -24.74 -21.68
CA PRO A 693 -1.91 -26.02 -22.19
C PRO A 693 -2.93 -27.12 -21.91
N ILE A 694 -3.00 -28.11 -22.81
CA ILE A 694 -3.84 -29.30 -22.62
C ILE A 694 -3.51 -29.88 -21.24
N PRO A 695 -4.48 -29.93 -20.31
CA PRO A 695 -4.25 -30.44 -18.96
C PRO A 695 -3.84 -31.91 -19.07
N SER A 696 -2.73 -32.27 -18.44
CA SER A 696 -2.23 -33.64 -18.38
C SER A 696 -2.99 -34.50 -17.35
N SER A 697 -4.26 -34.21 -17.08
CA SER A 697 -5.00 -34.82 -15.97
C SER A 697 -6.44 -35.15 -16.32
N PHE A 698 -6.79 -36.38 -15.97
CA PHE A 698 -8.10 -37.04 -15.89
C PHE A 698 -9.33 -36.13 -15.76
N GLN A 699 -10.36 -36.39 -16.58
CA GLN A 699 -11.72 -35.98 -16.28
C GLN A 699 -12.42 -37.11 -15.50
N ASP A 700 -12.65 -36.90 -14.21
CA ASP A 700 -13.43 -37.81 -13.37
C ASP A 700 -14.92 -37.49 -13.55
N LEU A 701 -15.67 -38.45 -14.10
CA LEU A 701 -17.12 -38.37 -14.26
C LEU A 701 -17.80 -39.34 -13.30
N GLY A 702 -18.98 -38.97 -12.81
CA GLY A 702 -19.81 -39.87 -12.00
C GLY A 702 -20.79 -40.67 -12.86
N ALA A 703 -21.79 -41.25 -12.21
CA ALA A 703 -22.90 -41.85 -12.93
C ALA A 703 -23.77 -40.73 -13.53
N GLY A 704 -24.26 -40.95 -14.75
CA GLY A 704 -25.05 -39.95 -15.46
C GLY A 704 -24.83 -39.95 -16.96
N ILE A 705 -25.49 -38.98 -17.59
CA ILE A 705 -25.46 -38.74 -19.03
C ILE A 705 -24.65 -37.47 -19.28
N TYR A 706 -23.72 -37.57 -20.21
CA TYR A 706 -22.80 -36.52 -20.57
C TYR A 706 -22.81 -36.28 -22.08
N GLU A 707 -22.95 -35.03 -22.51
CA GLU A 707 -22.99 -34.70 -23.95
C GLU A 707 -21.61 -34.30 -24.45
N VAL A 708 -21.16 -34.96 -25.51
CA VAL A 708 -19.84 -34.72 -26.11
C VAL A 708 -19.88 -33.40 -26.90
N GLY A 709 -18.92 -32.52 -26.59
CA GLY A 709 -18.88 -31.13 -27.00
C GLY A 709 -19.46 -30.17 -25.95
N VAL A 710 -20.14 -30.65 -24.91
CA VAL A 710 -20.71 -29.80 -23.84
C VAL A 710 -20.11 -30.14 -22.48
N ASP A 711 -20.17 -31.40 -22.07
CA ASP A 711 -19.62 -31.88 -20.81
C ASP A 711 -18.23 -32.52 -20.99
N ILE A 712 -17.99 -33.11 -22.16
CA ILE A 712 -16.75 -33.85 -22.50
C ILE A 712 -16.24 -33.32 -23.83
N ARG A 713 -14.93 -33.12 -24.00
CA ARG A 713 -14.38 -32.75 -25.32
C ARG A 713 -14.50 -33.94 -26.29
N PRO A 714 -14.79 -33.75 -27.58
CA PRO A 714 -14.71 -34.83 -28.56
C PRO A 714 -13.26 -35.34 -28.69
N GLY A 715 -13.08 -36.63 -28.94
CA GLY A 715 -11.74 -37.22 -29.09
C GLY A 715 -11.69 -38.72 -28.76
N ASP A 716 -10.49 -39.28 -28.88
CA ASP A 716 -10.17 -40.65 -28.50
C ASP A 716 -9.68 -40.69 -27.05
N TYR A 717 -10.26 -41.58 -26.24
CA TYR A 717 -9.99 -41.67 -24.81
C TYR A 717 -9.68 -43.10 -24.37
N GLN A 718 -8.72 -43.23 -23.47
CA GLN A 718 -8.58 -44.37 -22.57
C GLN A 718 -9.52 -44.19 -21.38
N VAL A 719 -10.31 -45.21 -21.11
CA VAL A 719 -11.28 -45.26 -20.01
C VAL A 719 -10.75 -46.20 -18.95
N ALA A 720 -10.78 -45.74 -17.70
CA ALA A 720 -10.54 -46.58 -16.53
C ALA A 720 -11.68 -46.39 -15.51
N ASP A 721 -12.20 -47.51 -15.01
CA ASP A 721 -13.11 -47.50 -13.86
C ASP A 721 -12.33 -47.13 -12.58
N ILE A 722 -12.86 -46.16 -11.83
CA ILE A 722 -12.29 -45.71 -10.56
C ILE A 722 -13.04 -46.36 -9.38
N VAL A 723 -14.38 -46.47 -9.46
CA VAL A 723 -15.25 -46.98 -8.38
C VAL A 723 -16.60 -47.48 -8.94
N GLY A 724 -16.84 -48.81 -8.92
CA GLY A 724 -18.19 -49.38 -9.03
C GLY A 724 -18.28 -50.67 -9.84
N GLN A 725 -19.51 -51.05 -10.24
CA GLN A 725 -19.79 -52.06 -11.26
C GLN A 725 -20.80 -51.46 -12.23
N GLY A 726 -20.63 -51.61 -13.53
CA GLY A 726 -21.59 -51.08 -14.49
C GLY A 726 -21.15 -51.12 -15.95
N TYR A 727 -21.94 -50.42 -16.76
CA TYR A 727 -21.78 -50.25 -18.20
C TYR A 727 -21.50 -48.78 -18.54
N LEU A 728 -20.64 -48.61 -19.54
CA LEU A 728 -20.41 -47.35 -20.23
C LEU A 728 -20.79 -47.54 -21.70
N TYR A 729 -21.70 -46.70 -22.21
CA TYR A 729 -22.14 -46.79 -23.61
C TYR A 729 -22.51 -45.43 -24.21
N THR A 730 -22.46 -45.37 -25.54
CA THR A 730 -22.96 -44.24 -26.35
C THR A 730 -24.37 -44.53 -26.87
N ASP A 731 -25.17 -43.48 -27.10
CA ASP A 731 -26.57 -43.59 -27.55
C ASP A 731 -26.76 -44.36 -28.87
N ASP A 732 -25.73 -44.43 -29.73
CA ASP A 732 -25.75 -45.17 -30.98
C ASP A 732 -25.42 -46.67 -30.82
N GLY A 733 -25.09 -47.11 -29.60
CA GLY A 733 -24.73 -48.48 -29.25
C GLY A 733 -23.38 -48.95 -29.81
N THR A 734 -22.58 -48.05 -30.39
CA THR A 734 -21.35 -48.38 -31.11
C THR A 734 -20.20 -48.74 -30.16
N VAL A 735 -20.21 -48.24 -28.92
CA VAL A 735 -19.19 -48.53 -27.92
C VAL A 735 -19.85 -49.01 -26.63
N GLY A 736 -19.51 -50.22 -26.18
CA GLY A 736 -20.01 -50.78 -24.93
C GLY A 736 -18.87 -51.47 -24.18
N LEU A 737 -18.47 -50.90 -23.04
CA LEU A 737 -17.47 -51.51 -22.17
C LEU A 737 -18.20 -52.10 -20.94
N ASN A 738 -18.11 -53.42 -20.78
CA ASN A 738 -18.51 -54.08 -19.55
C ASN A 738 -17.33 -53.99 -18.58
N LEU A 739 -17.49 -53.24 -17.50
CA LEU A 739 -16.40 -52.92 -16.58
C LEU A 739 -16.14 -54.02 -15.53
N GLY A 740 -16.80 -55.18 -15.60
CA GLY A 740 -16.46 -56.37 -14.80
C GLY A 740 -17.57 -56.82 -13.84
N THR A 741 -17.30 -57.86 -13.04
CA THR A 741 -18.29 -58.51 -12.14
C THR A 741 -17.88 -58.53 -10.65
N GLY A 742 -16.84 -57.76 -10.28
CA GLY A 742 -16.33 -57.70 -8.91
C GLY A 742 -15.61 -56.38 -8.60
N HIS A 743 -15.76 -55.92 -7.36
CA HIS A 743 -15.17 -54.67 -6.86
C HIS A 743 -13.62 -54.69 -6.95
N GLY A 744 -13.04 -53.84 -7.79
CA GLY A 744 -11.59 -53.68 -7.95
C GLY A 744 -10.96 -54.42 -9.15
N ASP A 745 -11.76 -54.99 -10.06
CA ASP A 745 -11.26 -55.44 -11.35
C ASP A 745 -11.02 -54.23 -12.26
N ILE A 746 -9.77 -54.00 -12.68
CA ILE A 746 -9.43 -52.89 -13.59
C ILE A 746 -9.82 -53.31 -15.01
N SER A 747 -10.97 -52.84 -15.47
CA SER A 747 -11.34 -52.92 -16.88
C SER A 747 -10.96 -51.61 -17.56
N THR A 748 -9.92 -51.66 -18.41
CA THR A 748 -9.53 -50.53 -19.27
C THR A 748 -10.05 -50.75 -20.69
N GLY A 749 -10.52 -49.70 -21.35
CA GLY A 749 -10.92 -49.75 -22.75
C GLY A 749 -10.73 -48.41 -23.46
N THR A 750 -10.82 -48.43 -24.78
CA THR A 750 -10.75 -47.23 -25.61
C THR A 750 -12.13 -46.84 -26.11
N ILE A 751 -12.42 -45.55 -26.14
CA ILE A 751 -13.65 -44.98 -26.70
C ILE A 751 -13.33 -43.78 -27.57
N THR A 752 -13.98 -43.68 -28.72
CA THR A 752 -13.98 -42.48 -29.56
C THR A 752 -15.30 -41.77 -29.35
N LEU A 753 -15.25 -40.51 -28.96
CA LEU A 753 -16.42 -39.67 -28.68
C LEU A 753 -16.53 -38.57 -29.74
N THR A 754 -17.67 -38.52 -30.42
CA THR A 754 -17.98 -37.53 -31.45
C THR A 754 -18.93 -36.47 -30.90
N THR A 755 -18.73 -35.20 -31.28
CA THR A 755 -19.62 -34.11 -30.86
C THR A 755 -21.08 -34.39 -31.20
N GLY A 756 -21.97 -34.17 -30.21
CA GLY A 756 -23.39 -34.43 -30.30
C GLY A 756 -23.81 -35.85 -29.86
N GLU A 757 -22.85 -36.73 -29.57
CA GLU A 757 -23.13 -38.00 -28.90
C GLU A 757 -23.36 -37.79 -27.40
N PHE A 758 -24.14 -38.67 -26.78
CA PHE A 758 -24.23 -38.78 -25.34
C PHE A 758 -23.48 -40.02 -24.85
N LEU A 759 -22.69 -39.84 -23.80
CA LEU A 759 -22.03 -40.88 -23.04
C LEU A 759 -22.84 -41.14 -21.77
N THR A 760 -23.33 -42.36 -21.60
CA THR A 760 -24.07 -42.77 -20.42
C THR A 760 -23.20 -43.67 -19.54
N SER A 761 -22.98 -43.25 -18.30
CA SER A 761 -22.26 -43.99 -17.26
C SER A 761 -23.23 -44.46 -16.18
N THR A 762 -23.15 -45.74 -15.83
CA THR A 762 -23.86 -46.33 -14.68
C THR A 762 -22.93 -46.57 -13.47
N VAL A 763 -21.70 -46.05 -13.54
CA VAL A 763 -20.65 -46.27 -12.55
C VAL A 763 -20.40 -44.99 -11.75
N ASP A 764 -20.16 -45.11 -10.45
CA ASP A 764 -20.03 -43.97 -9.52
C ASP A 764 -18.80 -43.10 -9.80
N GLY A 765 -17.77 -43.66 -10.44
CA GLY A 765 -16.60 -42.93 -10.92
C GLY A 765 -15.91 -43.56 -12.13
N ILE A 766 -15.81 -42.81 -13.22
CA ILE A 766 -15.03 -43.14 -14.42
C ILE A 766 -13.98 -42.06 -14.67
N SER A 767 -12.81 -42.46 -15.18
CA SER A 767 -11.76 -41.55 -15.60
C SER A 767 -11.59 -41.61 -17.12
N LEU A 768 -11.62 -40.45 -17.77
CA LEU A 768 -11.30 -40.31 -19.20
C LEU A 768 -9.92 -39.67 -19.38
N GLU A 769 -9.00 -40.39 -20.02
CA GLU A 769 -7.66 -39.90 -20.41
C GLU A 769 -7.57 -39.76 -21.93
N PRO A 770 -7.17 -38.60 -22.49
CA PRO A 770 -6.95 -38.47 -23.93
C PRO A 770 -5.88 -39.44 -24.43
N GLU A 771 -6.14 -40.14 -25.53
CA GLU A 771 -5.08 -40.85 -26.27
C GLU A 771 -4.15 -39.83 -26.93
N ASN A 772 -2.84 -39.89 -26.64
CA ASN A 772 -1.83 -39.01 -27.23
C ASN A 772 -1.57 -39.30 -28.70
#